data_AF-A0A351KVM0-F1
#
_entry.id   AF-A0A351KVM0-F1
#
_cell.length_a   1.000
_cell.length_b   1.000
_cell.length_c   1.000
_cell.angle_alpha   90.00
_cell.angle_beta   90.00
_cell.angle_gamma   90.00
#
_symmetry.space_group_name_H-M   'P 1'
#
loop_
_entity.id
_entity.type
_entity.pdbx_description
1 polymer ?
#
loop_
_entity_poly.entity_id
_entity_poly.type
_entity_poly.pdbx_seq_one_letter_code
_entity_poly.pdbx_strand_id
1 'polypeptide(L)'
;MQKNASKIKIALYLLIALVLLPLALVEYLGVTGSSLSTPKATLAELLGGNASTIHAWRPANYAEDQHIEIGLDSPRVGILDESIAFRRVLPEGLTRDAAEWSVRRTLGSLDASRFDYLSFWVRGEPSTATPLALEITFTLADSNKPAKTIEGHSFALGLGGEWKQVLVPLAKVEGIDDWHRLTGINIKVIAGSTRTSPVNVFWIDEMALLHADDDEEEGAVVTLARLPDVGIPETAEEHRARLKQRLVGWPKRLQIDPASLPNDDAGLLHRLAADTWRGIDELTDRETGLPLDRIQFAAEGSDVDQAWIGDYTNITNIGFYFLSLVAANELGLIPRESAIEKIKATLTSLENVETSHGFFFNYYNTTTLARTDDLVSFVDSSWLTSGLIVARQAFPEIADRASRLIAQGDFQYFYDPAKGLMSHGNNARLGQQLKIYYGVFYTEARLGSLIGIGKGDLPEKQWFQTARTMPPELTWQQQVPVDYKEQQAMGFTWLTGHYHWHDRDYVPSWGGSMFEALMPLLVMDEVKYAPNNLGKNDITHTQLQRIHAMDDLHYPIWGMSPSSTADGQGYTEYGVPKLGVGGYKAGAVTPHAAVLALMTDPVEATKNIRRLIKDYPVYGEYGLYDAVDPFTRQVGRNYLCLDQAMILVALANHLKDHAVQKYFAQDPIIQRTLPLLKIEKF
;
A
#
# COMPACT_ATOMS: atom_id res chain seq x y z
N MET A 1 -24.88 -11.55 18.59
CA MET A 1 -26.19 -11.45 17.88
C MET A 1 -26.12 -10.32 16.87
N GLN A 2 -25.96 -10.65 15.58
CA GLN A 2 -26.26 -9.76 14.44
C GLN A 2 -26.17 -10.62 13.18
N LYS A 3 -27.23 -11.41 12.94
CA LYS A 3 -27.53 -12.00 11.63
C LYS A 3 -28.31 -10.95 10.84
N ASN A 4 -28.08 -10.93 9.54
CA ASN A 4 -28.82 -10.22 8.48
C ASN A 4 -28.20 -8.91 7.98
N ALA A 5 -27.16 -9.03 7.14
CA ALA A 5 -26.85 -8.00 6.12
C ALA A 5 -26.15 -8.58 4.87
N SER A 6 -25.63 -9.81 4.92
CA SER A 6 -24.87 -10.44 3.82
C SER A 6 -25.71 -11.19 2.76
N LYS A 7 -27.05 -11.24 2.88
CA LYS A 7 -27.92 -11.94 1.92
C LYS A 7 -28.28 -11.15 0.66
N ILE A 8 -27.87 -9.88 0.52
CA ILE A 8 -28.30 -9.02 -0.60
C ILE A 8 -27.22 -8.80 -1.67
N LYS A 9 -25.92 -9.06 -1.40
CA LYS A 9 -24.84 -8.79 -2.38
C LYS A 9 -24.51 -9.93 -3.36
N ILE A 10 -24.89 -11.18 -3.06
CA ILE A 10 -24.61 -12.35 -3.95
C ILE A 10 -25.56 -12.41 -5.16
N ALA A 11 -26.70 -11.71 -5.13
CA ALA A 11 -27.60 -11.62 -6.29
C ALA A 11 -27.03 -10.77 -7.45
N LEU A 12 -25.97 -9.99 -7.22
CA LEU A 12 -25.45 -9.03 -8.22
C LEU A 12 -24.29 -9.59 -9.07
N TYR A 13 -23.48 -10.53 -8.54
CA TYR A 13 -22.34 -11.10 -9.29
C TYR A 13 -22.72 -12.29 -10.20
N LEU A 14 -23.81 -13.00 -9.92
CA LEU A 14 -24.32 -14.06 -10.80
C LEU A 14 -25.07 -13.52 -12.04
N LEU A 15 -25.46 -12.24 -12.06
CA LEU A 15 -26.12 -11.63 -13.22
C LEU A 15 -25.13 -11.09 -14.27
N ILE A 16 -23.88 -10.80 -13.88
CA ILE A 16 -22.86 -10.23 -14.77
C ILE A 16 -22.05 -11.31 -15.49
N ALA A 17 -21.82 -12.47 -14.85
CA ALA A 17 -21.13 -13.61 -15.47
C ALA A 17 -21.96 -14.35 -16.54
N LEU A 18 -23.29 -14.13 -16.60
CA LEU A 18 -24.18 -14.76 -17.58
C LEU A 18 -24.40 -13.92 -18.85
N VAL A 19 -23.85 -12.69 -18.93
CA VAL A 19 -24.11 -11.75 -20.05
C VAL A 19 -22.87 -11.50 -20.92
N LEU A 20 -21.65 -11.82 -20.45
CA LEU A 20 -20.40 -11.51 -21.17
C LEU A 20 -19.67 -12.72 -21.80
N LEU A 21 -20.34 -13.87 -21.91
CA LEU A 21 -19.75 -15.09 -22.47
C LEU A 21 -20.36 -15.64 -23.79
N PRO A 22 -20.93 -14.80 -24.69
CA PRO A 22 -21.03 -15.19 -26.10
C PRO A 22 -20.46 -14.19 -27.12
N LEU A 23 -19.75 -13.13 -26.72
CA LEU A 23 -19.20 -12.14 -27.67
C LEU A 23 -17.74 -12.37 -28.08
N ALA A 24 -16.98 -13.17 -27.33
CA ALA A 24 -15.56 -13.43 -27.64
C ALA A 24 -15.30 -14.66 -28.55
N LEU A 25 -16.34 -15.37 -29.01
CA LEU A 25 -16.16 -16.57 -29.86
C LEU A 25 -16.56 -16.36 -31.34
N VAL A 26 -17.17 -15.23 -31.69
CA VAL A 26 -17.69 -14.98 -33.05
C VAL A 26 -16.69 -14.25 -33.95
N GLU A 27 -15.67 -13.58 -33.40
CA GLU A 27 -14.60 -12.95 -34.19
C GLU A 27 -13.39 -13.86 -34.47
N TYR A 28 -13.31 -15.05 -33.85
CA TYR A 28 -12.17 -15.96 -34.02
C TYR A 28 -12.37 -17.04 -35.10
N LEU A 29 -13.60 -17.23 -35.63
CA LEU A 29 -13.89 -18.26 -36.63
C LEU A 29 -14.66 -17.65 -37.81
N GLY A 30 -13.91 -17.06 -38.75
CA GLY A 30 -14.45 -16.49 -39.99
C GLY A 30 -15.19 -17.51 -40.86
N VAL A 31 -16.49 -17.68 -40.65
CA VAL A 31 -17.38 -18.46 -41.51
C VAL A 31 -18.57 -17.58 -41.91
N THR A 32 -18.69 -17.38 -43.23
CA THR A 32 -19.83 -16.72 -43.86
C THR A 32 -20.99 -17.70 -44.01
N GLY A 33 -22.21 -17.22 -43.73
CA GLY A 33 -23.42 -17.69 -44.41
C GLY A 33 -24.25 -18.82 -43.79
N SER A 34 -25.52 -18.44 -43.53
CA SER A 34 -26.76 -19.23 -43.62
C SER A 34 -27.15 -20.21 -42.50
N SER A 35 -28.35 -19.92 -41.96
CA SER A 35 -29.34 -20.75 -41.24
C SER A 35 -28.83 -21.81 -40.26
N LEU A 36 -29.32 -21.78 -39.02
CA LEU A 36 -29.92 -22.95 -38.38
C LEU A 36 -30.62 -22.59 -37.06
N SER A 37 -31.87 -23.02 -36.99
CA SER A 37 -32.74 -23.11 -35.81
C SER A 37 -32.13 -24.00 -34.72
N THR A 38 -32.15 -23.55 -33.47
CA THR A 38 -31.82 -24.33 -32.28
C THR A 38 -33.00 -25.18 -31.78
N PRO A 39 -32.73 -26.40 -31.29
CA PRO A 39 -33.38 -26.85 -30.06
C PRO A 39 -32.37 -27.27 -28.97
N LYS A 40 -32.85 -27.14 -27.74
CA LYS A 40 -32.21 -27.37 -26.44
C LYS A 40 -31.70 -28.82 -26.27
N ALA A 41 -30.49 -28.95 -25.72
CA ALA A 41 -30.08 -30.12 -24.93
C ALA A 41 -29.31 -29.65 -23.69
N THR A 42 -29.71 -30.16 -22.52
CA THR A 42 -29.21 -29.81 -21.19
C THR A 42 -28.08 -30.73 -20.75
N LEU A 43 -27.14 -30.16 -19.99
CA LEU A 43 -25.87 -30.67 -19.44
C LEU A 43 -25.91 -32.01 -18.67
N ALA A 44 -27.07 -32.68 -18.57
CA ALA A 44 -27.26 -33.93 -17.84
C ALA A 44 -26.87 -35.20 -18.65
N GLU A 45 -26.64 -35.09 -19.96
CA GLU A 45 -26.21 -36.23 -20.80
C GLU A 45 -24.69 -36.37 -20.91
N LEU A 46 -23.91 -35.40 -20.41
CA LEU A 46 -22.44 -35.39 -20.50
C LEU A 46 -21.73 -35.99 -19.29
N LEU A 47 -22.45 -36.33 -18.21
CA LEU A 47 -21.85 -36.84 -16.97
C LEU A 47 -22.57 -38.12 -16.53
N GLY A 48 -22.33 -39.20 -17.27
CA GLY A 48 -22.68 -40.54 -16.82
C GLY A 48 -21.85 -40.95 -15.60
N GLY A 49 -22.51 -41.27 -14.48
CA GLY A 49 -21.84 -41.89 -13.33
C GLY A 49 -22.46 -41.55 -11.97
N ASN A 50 -23.45 -42.36 -11.58
CA ASN A 50 -24.04 -42.60 -10.25
C ASN A 50 -23.83 -41.58 -9.11
N ALA A 51 -24.94 -40.92 -8.75
CA ALA A 51 -25.18 -40.30 -7.46
C ALA A 51 -25.75 -41.31 -6.45
N SER A 52 -25.04 -41.54 -5.36
CA SER A 52 -25.54 -42.04 -4.07
C SER A 52 -24.47 -41.67 -3.05
N THR A 53 -24.64 -40.87 -2.00
CA THR A 53 -25.80 -40.68 -1.12
C THR A 53 -25.48 -39.42 -0.31
N ILE A 54 -26.25 -38.34 -0.43
CA ILE A 54 -26.14 -37.18 0.48
C ILE A 54 -27.24 -37.34 1.53
N HIS A 55 -26.88 -37.92 2.67
CA HIS A 55 -27.68 -37.76 3.88
C HIS A 55 -27.24 -36.49 4.61
N ALA A 56 -28.21 -35.60 4.82
CA ALA A 56 -28.08 -34.42 5.64
C ALA A 56 -27.69 -34.79 7.08
N TRP A 57 -26.62 -34.18 7.59
CA TRP A 57 -26.35 -34.10 9.01
C TRP A 57 -25.96 -32.65 9.36
N ARG A 58 -26.80 -32.00 10.17
CA ARG A 58 -26.40 -30.85 10.99
C ARG A 58 -26.26 -31.35 12.43
N PRO A 59 -25.15 -31.03 13.09
CA PRO A 59 -25.19 -30.55 14.47
C PRO A 59 -24.42 -29.21 14.55
N ALA A 60 -24.99 -28.18 15.18
CA ALA A 60 -24.99 -27.91 16.62
C ALA A 60 -23.73 -27.12 17.04
N ASN A 61 -23.99 -25.99 17.69
CA ASN A 61 -23.06 -24.95 18.12
C ASN A 61 -21.77 -25.47 18.77
N TYR A 62 -20.63 -24.87 18.39
CA TYR A 62 -19.44 -24.74 19.23
C TYR A 62 -18.90 -23.31 19.06
N ALA A 63 -18.55 -22.70 20.19
CA ALA A 63 -17.73 -21.50 20.30
C ALA A 63 -16.24 -21.90 20.37
N GLU A 64 -15.35 -20.90 20.32
CA GLU A 64 -13.87 -20.93 20.50
C GLU A 64 -13.02 -21.17 19.25
N ASP A 65 -11.84 -20.53 19.23
CA ASP A 65 -10.81 -20.49 18.18
C ASP A 65 -10.52 -21.87 17.57
N GLN A 66 -10.37 -21.98 16.24
CA GLN A 66 -10.12 -23.27 15.58
C GLN A 66 -8.96 -23.25 14.58
N HIS A 67 -7.81 -23.74 15.04
CA HIS A 67 -6.82 -24.44 14.20
C HIS A 67 -7.46 -25.73 13.67
N ILE A 68 -7.29 -26.04 12.37
CA ILE A 68 -7.70 -27.33 11.81
C ILE A 68 -6.48 -28.26 11.81
N GLU A 69 -6.50 -29.28 12.65
CA GLU A 69 -5.46 -30.31 12.73
C GLU A 69 -5.88 -31.53 11.88
N ILE A 70 -5.20 -31.78 10.76
CA ILE A 70 -5.40 -33.00 9.96
C ILE A 70 -4.40 -34.05 10.43
N GLY A 71 -4.80 -34.86 11.41
CA GLY A 71 -4.05 -36.04 11.84
C GLY A 71 -3.94 -37.08 10.72
N LEU A 72 -2.77 -37.71 10.61
CA LEU A 72 -2.53 -38.77 9.66
C LEU A 72 -2.74 -40.14 10.26
N ASP A 73 -3.68 -40.87 9.69
CA ASP A 73 -3.63 -42.33 9.72
C ASP A 73 -3.19 -42.84 8.32
N SER A 74 -2.15 -43.69 8.33
CA SER A 74 -1.33 -44.33 7.27
C SER A 74 -2.07 -45.04 6.11
N PRO A 75 -1.41 -45.62 5.06
CA PRO A 75 0.04 -45.73 4.67
C PRO A 75 0.33 -45.24 3.20
N ARG A 76 1.57 -44.98 2.72
CA ARG A 76 2.77 -45.84 2.59
C ARG A 76 4.06 -45.01 2.79
N VAL A 77 4.89 -45.43 3.75
CA VAL A 77 6.30 -45.02 3.82
C VAL A 77 7.06 -45.98 2.91
N GLY A 78 7.70 -45.46 1.88
CA GLY A 78 8.65 -46.21 1.07
C GLY A 78 10.05 -45.75 1.45
N ILE A 79 10.90 -46.67 1.91
CA ILE A 79 12.33 -46.43 1.97
C ILE A 79 12.85 -46.74 0.57
N LEU A 80 13.31 -45.72 -0.15
CA LEU A 80 14.01 -45.87 -1.43
C LEU A 80 15.45 -45.45 -1.15
N ASP A 81 16.36 -46.42 -1.21
CA ASP A 81 17.81 -46.24 -1.11
C ASP A 81 18.26 -45.30 0.04
N GLU A 82 17.91 -45.68 1.27
CA GLU A 82 18.20 -44.96 2.54
C GLU A 82 17.46 -43.62 2.74
N SER A 83 16.85 -43.05 1.70
CA SER A 83 15.95 -41.89 1.78
C SER A 83 14.51 -42.30 2.15
N ILE A 84 13.84 -41.47 2.98
CA ILE A 84 12.48 -41.76 3.49
C ILE A 84 11.47 -40.91 2.72
N ALA A 85 10.64 -41.54 1.89
CA ALA A 85 9.62 -40.87 1.09
C ALA A 85 8.19 -41.08 1.63
N PHE A 86 7.42 -40.00 1.71
CA PHE A 86 6.01 -40.00 2.09
C PHE A 86 5.14 -39.45 0.95
N ARG A 87 4.32 -40.30 0.31
CA ARG A 87 3.44 -39.89 -0.81
C ARG A 87 1.98 -39.84 -0.38
N ARG A 88 1.32 -38.69 -0.51
CA ARG A 88 -0.15 -38.58 -0.35
C ARG A 88 -0.72 -37.38 -1.10
N VAL A 89 -1.65 -37.67 -2.01
CA VAL A 89 -2.47 -36.65 -2.71
C VAL A 89 -3.59 -36.20 -1.77
N LEU A 90 -3.65 -34.90 -1.46
CA LEU A 90 -4.79 -34.31 -0.73
C LEU A 90 -6.05 -34.39 -1.62
N PRO A 91 -7.23 -34.74 -1.09
CA PRO A 91 -8.42 -34.88 -1.92
C PRO A 91 -8.82 -33.53 -2.56
N GLU A 92 -9.26 -33.58 -3.83
CA GLU A 92 -9.83 -32.41 -4.51
C GLU A 92 -11.04 -31.88 -3.72
N GLY A 93 -11.05 -30.57 -3.44
CA GLY A 93 -12.23 -29.90 -2.89
C GLY A 93 -12.33 -29.75 -1.36
N LEU A 94 -11.21 -29.69 -0.63
CA LEU A 94 -11.24 -29.25 0.78
C LEU A 94 -11.36 -27.72 0.88
N THR A 95 -12.58 -27.21 0.98
CA THR A 95 -12.88 -25.78 1.18
C THR A 95 -13.26 -25.48 2.64
N ARG A 96 -12.47 -24.67 3.37
CA ARG A 96 -12.87 -23.96 4.61
C ARG A 96 -12.15 -22.62 4.77
N ASP A 97 -12.81 -21.65 5.41
CA ASP A 97 -12.33 -20.29 5.72
C ASP A 97 -11.30 -20.29 6.88
N ALA A 98 -10.07 -20.76 6.64
CA ALA A 98 -8.98 -20.63 7.61
C ALA A 98 -7.88 -19.70 7.07
N ALA A 99 -7.44 -18.75 7.89
CA ALA A 99 -6.34 -17.80 7.58
C ALA A 99 -4.96 -18.47 7.55
N GLU A 100 -4.84 -19.67 8.13
CA GLU A 100 -3.61 -20.43 8.23
C GLU A 100 -3.91 -21.91 8.01
N TRP A 101 -3.03 -22.57 7.26
CA TRP A 101 -3.10 -24.02 7.04
C TRP A 101 -1.78 -24.65 7.44
N SER A 102 -1.82 -25.79 8.11
CA SER A 102 -0.60 -26.54 8.45
C SER A 102 -0.72 -28.01 8.10
N VAL A 103 0.36 -28.55 7.55
CA VAL A 103 0.52 -29.98 7.31
C VAL A 103 1.49 -30.50 8.35
N ARG A 104 0.97 -31.21 9.34
CA ARG A 104 1.76 -31.86 10.39
C ARG A 104 1.98 -33.33 10.06
N ARG A 105 3.21 -33.78 10.28
CA ARG A 105 3.64 -35.18 10.22
C ARG A 105 4.18 -35.57 11.57
N THR A 106 3.52 -36.53 12.21
CA THR A 106 4.03 -37.18 13.42
C THR A 106 4.87 -38.38 13.01
N LEU A 107 6.09 -38.43 13.53
CA LEU A 107 7.10 -39.45 13.27
C LEU A 107 7.34 -40.26 14.54
N GLY A 108 7.68 -41.54 14.38
CA GLY A 108 7.96 -42.46 15.50
C GLY A 108 9.33 -42.25 16.15
N SER A 109 9.74 -41.01 16.40
CA SER A 109 11.09 -40.62 16.88
C SER A 109 12.20 -41.09 15.93
N LEU A 110 12.22 -40.51 14.73
CA LEU A 110 13.20 -40.78 13.70
C LEU A 110 14.58 -40.18 14.05
N ASP A 111 15.65 -40.94 13.82
CA ASP A 111 17.00 -40.40 13.82
C ASP A 111 17.26 -39.68 12.48
N ALA A 112 17.12 -38.36 12.49
CA ALA A 112 17.30 -37.51 11.32
C ALA A 112 18.74 -36.96 11.20
N SER A 113 19.66 -37.31 12.11
CA SER A 113 21.05 -36.81 12.11
C SER A 113 21.85 -37.24 10.88
N ARG A 114 21.36 -38.25 10.18
CA ARG A 114 22.02 -38.83 9.00
C ARG A 114 21.67 -38.10 7.71
N PHE A 115 20.64 -37.25 7.67
CA PHE A 115 20.19 -36.57 6.46
C PHE A 115 20.69 -35.12 6.40
N ASP A 116 20.89 -34.61 5.19
CA ASP A 116 21.42 -33.27 4.96
C ASP A 116 20.30 -32.25 4.68
N TYR A 117 19.22 -32.70 4.03
CA TYR A 117 18.12 -31.85 3.58
C TYR A 117 16.74 -32.43 3.94
N LEU A 118 15.79 -31.53 4.21
CA LEU A 118 14.37 -31.78 4.00
C LEU A 118 13.98 -31.28 2.60
N SER A 119 13.42 -32.16 1.78
CA SER A 119 12.90 -31.87 0.45
C SER A 119 11.39 -32.03 0.42
N PHE A 120 10.70 -31.16 -0.32
CA PHE A 120 9.31 -31.37 -0.71
C PHE A 120 8.95 -30.55 -1.94
N TRP A 121 7.96 -31.02 -2.69
CA TRP A 121 7.39 -30.26 -3.80
C TRP A 121 6.19 -29.46 -3.32
N VAL A 122 6.07 -28.23 -3.80
CA VAL A 122 4.95 -27.35 -3.50
C VAL A 122 4.49 -26.62 -4.75
N ARG A 123 3.17 -26.49 -4.90
CA ARG A 123 2.55 -25.57 -5.86
C ARG A 123 1.33 -24.90 -5.25
N GLY A 124 1.03 -23.70 -5.72
CA GLY A 124 -0.23 -23.02 -5.47
C GLY A 124 -1.27 -23.28 -6.56
N GLU A 125 -2.43 -22.66 -6.46
CA GLU A 125 -3.46 -22.74 -7.48
C GLU A 125 -3.09 -21.91 -8.71
N PRO A 126 -3.25 -22.44 -9.94
CA PRO A 126 -2.85 -21.73 -11.17
C PRO A 126 -3.46 -20.35 -11.35
N SER A 127 -4.65 -20.11 -10.77
CA SER A 127 -5.41 -18.86 -10.83
C SER A 127 -5.04 -17.85 -9.73
N THR A 128 -4.25 -18.23 -8.73
CA THR A 128 -3.86 -17.37 -7.60
C THR A 128 -2.34 -17.16 -7.59
N ALA A 129 -1.89 -15.99 -8.03
CA ALA A 129 -0.48 -15.58 -7.95
C ALA A 129 -0.17 -14.86 -6.62
N THR A 130 -0.80 -15.28 -5.52
CA THR A 130 -0.62 -14.64 -4.21
C THR A 130 0.71 -15.10 -3.60
N PRO A 131 1.60 -14.20 -3.15
CA PRO A 131 2.78 -14.61 -2.40
C PRO A 131 2.34 -15.28 -1.10
N LEU A 132 2.76 -16.53 -0.90
CA LEU A 132 2.52 -17.30 0.31
C LEU A 132 3.83 -17.36 1.10
N ALA A 133 3.75 -17.20 2.41
CA ALA A 133 4.90 -17.51 3.26
C ALA A 133 4.77 -18.96 3.77
N LEU A 134 5.86 -19.71 3.73
CA LEU A 134 5.98 -21.01 4.36
C LEU A 134 6.77 -20.86 5.65
N GLU A 135 6.20 -21.31 6.75
CA GLU A 135 6.88 -21.48 8.02
C GLU A 135 7.03 -22.98 8.26
N ILE A 136 8.25 -23.44 8.56
CA ILE A 136 8.54 -24.87 8.73
C ILE A 136 9.01 -25.10 10.16
N THR A 137 8.23 -25.84 10.95
CA THR A 137 8.51 -26.17 12.34
C THR A 137 8.97 -27.61 12.49
N PHE A 138 9.95 -27.86 13.36
CA PHE A 138 10.40 -29.20 13.72
C PHE A 138 10.11 -29.48 15.20
N THR A 139 9.69 -30.70 15.51
CA THR A 139 9.40 -31.15 16.88
C THR A 139 10.31 -32.31 17.24
N LEU A 140 11.08 -32.17 18.32
CA LEU A 140 12.01 -33.18 18.80
C LEU A 140 11.62 -33.65 20.20
N ALA A 141 11.76 -34.95 20.45
CA ALA A 141 11.51 -35.51 21.77
C ALA A 141 12.76 -35.39 22.66
N ASP A 142 12.59 -34.71 23.79
CA ASP A 142 13.58 -34.69 24.88
C ASP A 142 13.21 -35.79 25.90
N SER A 143 14.19 -36.61 26.29
CA SER A 143 13.97 -37.70 27.26
C SER A 143 13.68 -37.23 28.69
N ASN A 144 14.01 -35.99 29.05
CA ASN A 144 13.96 -35.52 30.45
C ASN A 144 13.20 -34.19 30.67
N LYS A 145 12.54 -33.64 29.64
CA LYS A 145 11.77 -32.39 29.67
C LYS A 145 10.53 -32.50 28.76
N PRO A 146 9.49 -31.65 28.94
CA PRO A 146 8.40 -31.57 27.97
C PRO A 146 8.95 -31.30 26.56
N ALA A 147 8.34 -31.90 25.54
CA ALA A 147 8.81 -31.84 24.15
C ALA A 147 9.06 -30.39 23.72
N LYS A 148 10.26 -30.12 23.18
CA LYS A 148 10.66 -28.80 22.71
C LYS A 148 10.22 -28.68 21.25
N THR A 149 9.17 -27.89 21.01
CA THR A 149 8.84 -27.42 19.66
C THR A 149 9.75 -26.24 19.36
N ILE A 150 10.50 -26.31 18.28
CA ILE A 150 11.33 -25.20 17.81
C ILE A 150 10.63 -24.64 16.59
N GLU A 151 10.04 -23.46 16.75
CA GLU A 151 9.46 -22.65 15.67
C GLU A 151 10.55 -22.36 14.65
N GLY A 152 10.44 -22.98 13.48
CA GLY A 152 11.43 -22.83 12.43
C GLY A 152 11.02 -21.75 11.44
N HIS A 153 12.04 -21.29 10.74
CA HIS A 153 12.08 -20.04 9.99
C HIS A 153 10.92 -19.86 8.99
N SER A 154 10.48 -18.60 8.88
CA SER A 154 9.50 -18.14 7.88
C SER A 154 10.22 -17.77 6.57
N PHE A 155 9.73 -18.29 5.45
CA PHE A 155 10.24 -18.02 4.11
C PHE A 155 9.11 -17.52 3.22
N ALA A 156 9.29 -16.39 2.55
CA ALA A 156 8.32 -15.92 1.55
C ALA A 156 8.59 -16.60 0.20
N LEU A 157 7.62 -17.38 -0.31
CA LEU A 157 7.70 -18.06 -1.60
C LEU A 157 6.57 -17.58 -2.51
N GLY A 158 6.92 -17.10 -3.70
CA GLY A 158 5.95 -16.89 -4.77
C GLY A 158 5.49 -18.23 -5.33
N LEU A 159 4.37 -18.76 -4.82
CA LEU A 159 3.77 -20.02 -5.26
C LEU A 159 2.68 -19.75 -6.29
N GLY A 160 2.75 -20.42 -7.44
CA GLY A 160 1.73 -20.40 -8.50
C GLY A 160 1.40 -21.83 -8.95
N GLY A 161 0.74 -22.00 -10.10
CA GLY A 161 0.29 -23.31 -10.58
C GLY A 161 1.39 -24.34 -10.90
N GLU A 162 2.65 -23.90 -10.98
CA GLU A 162 3.80 -24.76 -11.27
C GLU A 162 4.38 -25.40 -10.00
N TRP A 163 4.74 -26.68 -10.09
CA TRP A 163 5.45 -27.40 -9.05
C TRP A 163 6.86 -26.86 -8.89
N LYS A 164 7.23 -26.50 -7.65
CA LYS A 164 8.57 -26.10 -7.25
C LYS A 164 9.08 -27.03 -6.17
N GLN A 165 10.34 -27.43 -6.27
CA GLN A 165 11.00 -28.20 -5.24
C GLN A 165 11.65 -27.25 -4.23
N VAL A 166 11.39 -27.48 -2.95
CA VAL A 166 11.99 -26.74 -1.83
C VAL A 166 12.97 -27.65 -1.12
N LEU A 167 14.21 -27.16 -0.96
CA LEU A 167 15.27 -27.83 -0.21
C LEU A 167 15.62 -27.00 1.03
N VAL A 168 15.48 -27.61 2.21
CA VAL A 168 15.82 -27.02 3.50
C VAL A 168 17.05 -27.72 4.07
N PRO A 169 18.23 -27.07 4.12
CA PRO A 169 19.42 -27.67 4.71
C PRO A 169 19.25 -27.80 6.22
N LEU A 170 19.24 -29.04 6.74
CA LEU A 170 18.99 -29.30 8.17
C LEU A 170 20.08 -28.70 9.07
N ALA A 171 21.32 -28.69 8.59
CA ALA A 171 22.46 -28.07 9.28
C ALA A 171 22.31 -26.55 9.48
N LYS A 172 21.38 -25.89 8.77
CA LYS A 172 21.13 -24.45 8.88
C LYS A 172 19.90 -24.10 9.72
N VAL A 173 19.23 -25.08 10.33
CA VAL A 173 18.07 -24.83 11.19
C VAL A 173 18.56 -24.49 12.60
N GLU A 174 18.35 -23.26 13.05
CA GLU A 174 18.80 -22.80 14.36
C GLU A 174 17.95 -23.38 15.50
N GLY A 175 18.60 -23.66 16.64
CA GLY A 175 17.93 -24.13 17.86
C GLY A 175 17.78 -25.64 18.01
N ILE A 176 18.17 -26.42 16.98
CA ILE A 176 18.22 -27.88 16.95
C ILE A 176 19.68 -28.34 16.85
N ASP A 177 20.26 -28.73 17.98
CA ASP A 177 21.65 -29.22 18.04
C ASP A 177 21.73 -30.77 17.95
N ASP A 178 20.58 -31.45 18.04
CA ASP A 178 20.48 -32.90 18.07
C ASP A 178 19.28 -33.40 17.25
N TRP A 179 19.56 -33.99 16.09
CA TRP A 179 18.54 -34.50 15.16
C TRP A 179 18.14 -35.97 15.39
N HIS A 180 18.66 -36.66 16.41
CA HIS A 180 18.47 -38.10 16.59
C HIS A 180 17.05 -38.51 17.01
N ARG A 181 16.18 -37.54 17.35
CA ARG A 181 14.85 -37.80 17.92
C ARG A 181 13.76 -36.91 17.32
N LEU A 182 13.76 -36.79 16.00
CA LEU A 182 12.73 -36.05 15.28
C LEU A 182 11.39 -36.78 15.40
N THR A 183 10.42 -36.14 16.06
CA THR A 183 9.08 -36.70 16.30
C THR A 183 7.99 -36.01 15.51
N GLY A 184 8.29 -34.88 14.88
CA GLY A 184 7.39 -34.33 13.88
C GLY A 184 7.97 -33.20 13.05
N ILE A 185 7.36 -33.03 11.89
CA ILE A 185 7.62 -31.93 10.94
C ILE A 185 6.28 -31.27 10.68
N ASN A 186 6.24 -29.95 10.71
CA ASN A 186 5.04 -29.18 10.43
C ASN A 186 5.36 -28.07 9.42
N ILE A 187 4.66 -28.07 8.28
CA ILE A 187 4.77 -27.00 7.29
C ILE A 187 3.49 -26.19 7.36
N LYS A 188 3.62 -24.93 7.79
CA LYS A 188 2.54 -23.96 7.89
C LYS A 188 2.62 -23.00 6.70
N VAL A 189 1.50 -22.84 6.02
CA VAL A 189 1.33 -21.86 4.94
C VAL A 189 0.60 -20.66 5.52
N ILE A 190 1.25 -19.52 5.46
CA ILE A 190 0.75 -18.23 5.92
C ILE A 190 0.34 -17.44 4.68
N ALA A 191 -0.97 -17.23 4.52
CA ALA A 191 -1.48 -16.35 3.49
C ALA A 191 -1.25 -14.89 3.89
N GLY A 192 -0.64 -14.09 3.02
CA GLY A 192 -0.50 -12.65 3.25
C GLY A 192 -1.87 -12.03 3.53
N SER A 193 -1.99 -11.40 4.71
CA SER A 193 -3.09 -10.74 5.44
C SER A 193 -4.34 -10.14 4.74
N THR A 194 -4.73 -10.59 3.55
CA THR A 194 -5.95 -10.14 2.86
C THR A 194 -7.12 -11.06 3.21
N ARG A 195 -8.01 -10.56 4.08
CA ARG A 195 -9.17 -11.30 4.63
C ARG A 195 -10.30 -11.58 3.61
N THR A 196 -10.00 -11.56 2.31
CA THR A 196 -10.96 -11.81 1.22
C THR A 196 -10.29 -12.52 0.05
N SER A 197 -9.93 -13.78 0.25
CA SER A 197 -10.04 -14.80 -0.79
C SER A 197 -10.25 -16.14 -0.10
N PRO A 198 -11.46 -16.73 -0.14
CA PRO A 198 -11.63 -18.10 0.29
C PRO A 198 -10.99 -18.98 -0.79
N VAL A 199 -10.09 -19.84 -0.33
CA VAL A 199 -9.38 -20.88 -1.09
C VAL A 199 -8.16 -20.36 -1.89
N ASN A 200 -6.99 -20.35 -1.23
CA ASN A 200 -5.72 -20.61 -1.93
C ASN A 200 -5.49 -22.12 -1.81
N VAL A 201 -5.82 -22.91 -2.83
CA VAL A 201 -5.42 -24.32 -2.81
C VAL A 201 -3.91 -24.37 -3.00
N PHE A 202 -3.22 -25.06 -2.10
CA PHE A 202 -1.83 -25.43 -2.32
C PHE A 202 -1.70 -26.94 -2.19
N TRP A 203 -0.77 -27.48 -2.95
CA TRP A 203 -0.43 -28.89 -2.90
C TRP A 203 1.00 -28.99 -2.41
N ILE A 204 1.21 -29.86 -1.43
CA ILE A 204 2.53 -30.34 -1.02
C ILE A 204 2.56 -31.82 -1.37
N ASP A 205 3.58 -32.24 -2.09
CA ASP A 205 3.80 -33.65 -2.42
C ASP A 205 5.27 -34.02 -2.20
N GLU A 206 5.53 -35.33 -2.17
CA GLU A 206 6.87 -35.91 -2.18
C GLU A 206 7.82 -35.30 -1.14
N MET A 207 7.36 -35.25 0.11
CA MET A 207 8.21 -34.85 1.24
C MET A 207 9.18 -35.99 1.58
N ALA A 208 10.47 -35.66 1.66
CA ALA A 208 11.53 -36.60 1.95
C ALA A 208 12.67 -35.97 2.75
N LEU A 209 13.41 -36.78 3.50
CA LEU A 209 14.73 -36.43 4.02
C LEU A 209 15.77 -37.05 3.09
N LEU A 210 16.74 -36.26 2.64
CA LEU A 210 17.70 -36.62 1.58
C LEU A 210 19.15 -36.49 2.06
N HIS A 211 20.05 -37.26 1.44
CA HIS A 211 21.50 -37.09 1.55
C HIS A 211 22.02 -36.11 0.47
N ALA A 212 23.18 -35.49 0.71
CA ALA A 212 23.79 -34.56 -0.23
C ALA A 212 24.26 -35.19 -1.55
N ASP A 213 24.34 -36.53 -1.62
CA ASP A 213 24.76 -37.27 -2.82
C ASP A 213 23.59 -37.70 -3.72
N ASP A 214 22.33 -37.40 -3.35
CA ASP A 214 21.14 -37.68 -4.17
C ASP A 214 20.99 -36.60 -5.26
N ASP A 215 21.12 -37.00 -6.54
CA ASP A 215 21.21 -36.14 -7.73
C ASP A 215 20.25 -34.92 -7.75
N GLU A 216 20.79 -33.70 -7.86
CA GLU A 216 20.06 -32.48 -8.17
C GLU A 216 19.48 -32.57 -9.61
N GLU A 217 18.21 -32.95 -9.77
CA GLU A 217 17.56 -32.83 -11.09
C GLU A 217 17.40 -31.35 -11.48
N GLU A 218 17.95 -30.96 -12.64
CA GLU A 218 17.82 -29.62 -13.22
C GLU A 218 16.35 -29.25 -13.48
N GLY A 219 15.76 -28.56 -12.49
CA GLY A 219 14.48 -27.86 -12.51
C GLY A 219 14.57 -26.65 -11.58
N ALA A 220 13.51 -25.83 -11.45
CA ALA A 220 13.52 -24.62 -10.61
C ALA A 220 13.62 -24.94 -9.11
N VAL A 221 14.81 -25.34 -8.65
CA VAL A 221 15.15 -25.61 -7.26
C VAL A 221 15.32 -24.28 -6.53
N VAL A 222 14.59 -24.09 -5.44
CA VAL A 222 14.76 -22.93 -4.56
C VAL A 222 15.58 -23.35 -3.34
N THR A 223 16.87 -23.01 -3.37
CA THR A 223 17.77 -23.19 -2.21
C THR A 223 17.73 -21.95 -1.33
N LEU A 224 17.29 -22.11 -0.08
CA LEU A 224 17.20 -21.01 0.87
C LEU A 224 18.60 -20.67 1.43
N ALA A 225 19.10 -19.46 1.16
CA ALA A 225 20.36 -18.92 1.69
C ALA A 225 20.12 -17.71 2.61
N ARG A 226 20.93 -17.61 3.68
CA ARG A 226 20.80 -16.67 4.81
C ARG A 226 21.03 -15.20 4.41
N LEU A 227 20.34 -14.27 5.09
CA LEU A 227 20.79 -12.88 5.22
C LEU A 227 22.02 -12.81 6.17
N PRO A 228 22.93 -11.83 6.05
CA PRO A 228 24.15 -11.76 6.86
C PRO A 228 23.89 -11.63 8.38
N ASP A 229 24.81 -12.19 9.19
CA ASP A 229 24.83 -12.28 10.65
C ASP A 229 24.66 -10.92 11.38
N VAL A 230 23.73 -10.86 12.35
CA VAL A 230 23.76 -9.89 13.45
C VAL A 230 23.49 -10.66 14.75
N GLY A 231 24.50 -10.74 15.61
CA GLY A 231 24.50 -11.64 16.77
C GLY A 231 23.41 -11.38 17.81
N ILE A 232 23.04 -12.46 18.53
CA ILE A 232 22.01 -12.59 19.58
C ILE A 232 20.61 -12.11 19.13
N PRO A 233 19.56 -12.95 19.15
CA PRO A 233 18.22 -12.52 18.76
C PRO A 233 17.75 -11.38 19.68
N GLU A 234 17.73 -10.16 19.15
CA GLU A 234 17.09 -9.01 19.78
C GLU A 234 15.59 -9.29 19.84
N THR A 235 15.00 -9.22 21.02
CA THR A 235 13.54 -9.32 21.15
C THR A 235 12.88 -8.14 20.41
N ALA A 236 11.63 -8.30 19.98
CA ALA A 236 10.92 -7.22 19.30
C ALA A 236 10.80 -5.95 20.17
N GLU A 237 10.83 -6.08 21.50
CA GLU A 237 10.85 -4.95 22.44
C GLU A 237 12.21 -4.26 22.47
N GLU A 238 13.31 -5.02 22.50
CA GLU A 238 14.67 -4.46 22.45
C GLU A 238 14.90 -3.72 21.12
N HIS A 239 14.46 -4.28 19.99
CA HIS A 239 14.57 -3.62 18.68
C HIS A 239 13.83 -2.29 18.66
N ARG A 240 12.58 -2.27 19.14
CA ARG A 240 11.80 -1.01 19.24
C ARG A 240 12.46 0.00 20.17
N ALA A 241 13.01 -0.43 21.30
CA ALA A 241 13.73 0.44 22.22
C ALA A 241 14.98 1.03 21.56
N ARG A 242 15.72 0.23 20.79
CA ARG A 242 16.89 0.69 20.03
C ARG A 242 16.52 1.68 18.93
N LEU A 243 15.47 1.40 18.16
CA LEU A 243 14.96 2.34 17.15
C LEU A 243 14.59 3.67 17.78
N LYS A 244 13.84 3.66 18.90
CA LYS A 244 13.48 4.87 19.64
C LYS A 244 14.71 5.65 20.12
N GLN A 245 15.76 4.97 20.57
CA GLN A 245 17.02 5.62 20.96
C GLN A 245 17.73 6.29 19.78
N ARG A 246 17.48 5.87 18.54
CA ARG A 246 18.05 6.51 17.35
C ARG A 246 17.27 7.75 16.90
N LEU A 247 16.01 7.90 17.28
CA LEU A 247 15.20 9.07 16.90
C LEU A 247 15.67 10.36 17.59
N VAL A 248 15.57 11.50 16.90
CA VAL A 248 15.93 12.81 17.46
C VAL A 248 15.17 13.12 18.77
N GLY A 249 13.90 12.72 18.86
CA GLY A 249 13.08 12.87 20.05
C GLY A 249 11.92 11.86 20.13
N TRP A 250 11.08 12.02 21.14
CA TRP A 250 9.91 11.15 21.38
C TRP A 250 8.83 11.93 22.16
N PRO A 251 7.54 11.73 21.86
CA PRO A 251 6.50 12.47 22.54
C PRO A 251 6.41 11.98 23.99
N LYS A 252 6.19 12.91 24.90
CA LYS A 252 6.04 12.66 26.33
C LYS A 252 4.58 12.56 26.74
N ARG A 253 3.67 13.09 25.92
CA ARG A 253 2.23 13.14 26.17
C ARG A 253 1.45 12.71 24.94
N LEU A 254 0.48 11.82 25.14
CA LEU A 254 -0.47 11.44 24.09
C LEU A 254 -1.48 12.55 23.78
N GLN A 255 -1.90 13.32 24.78
CA GLN A 255 -2.98 14.29 24.62
C GLN A 255 -2.53 15.66 25.10
N ILE A 256 -2.83 16.69 24.31
CA ILE A 256 -2.74 18.08 24.74
C ILE A 256 -4.15 18.58 25.04
N ASP A 257 -4.28 19.36 26.12
CA ASP A 257 -5.53 20.03 26.47
C ASP A 257 -5.87 21.07 25.38
N PRO A 258 -7.00 20.94 24.66
CA PRO A 258 -7.42 21.92 23.66
C PRO A 258 -7.54 23.35 24.21
N ALA A 259 -7.84 23.52 25.50
CA ALA A 259 -7.92 24.84 26.13
C ALA A 259 -6.56 25.55 26.24
N SER A 260 -5.45 24.82 26.08
CA SER A 260 -4.09 25.38 26.05
C SER A 260 -3.69 25.91 24.67
N LEU A 261 -4.50 25.68 23.63
CA LEU A 261 -4.22 26.14 22.28
C LEU A 261 -4.73 27.57 22.07
N PRO A 262 -4.13 28.33 21.13
CA PRO A 262 -4.59 29.70 20.85
C PRO A 262 -6.05 29.75 20.39
N ASN A 263 -6.74 30.79 20.87
CA ASN A 263 -8.17 30.97 20.57
C ASN A 263 -8.41 31.65 19.22
N ASP A 264 -7.45 32.42 18.70
CA ASP A 264 -7.53 33.01 17.37
C ASP A 264 -7.08 32.02 16.29
N ASP A 265 -7.58 32.21 15.06
CA ASP A 265 -7.34 31.29 13.95
C ASP A 265 -5.86 31.27 13.53
N ALA A 266 -5.23 32.44 13.39
CA ALA A 266 -3.83 32.53 12.99
C ALA A 266 -2.90 31.86 14.01
N GLY A 267 -3.08 32.16 15.30
CA GLY A 267 -2.33 31.56 16.39
C GLY A 267 -2.52 30.03 16.45
N LEU A 268 -3.73 29.54 16.23
CA LEU A 268 -4.02 28.10 16.20
C LEU A 268 -3.25 27.41 15.07
N LEU A 269 -3.30 27.95 13.85
CA LEU A 269 -2.62 27.38 12.69
C LEU A 269 -1.10 27.44 12.84
N HIS A 270 -0.54 28.53 13.37
CA HIS A 270 0.89 28.61 13.70
C HIS A 270 1.30 27.59 14.76
N ARG A 271 0.48 27.39 15.80
CA ARG A 271 0.74 26.39 16.83
C ARG A 271 0.70 24.97 16.27
N LEU A 272 -0.29 24.67 15.43
CA LEU A 272 -0.39 23.38 14.74
C LEU A 272 0.85 23.13 13.88
N ALA A 273 1.29 24.12 13.10
CA ALA A 273 2.49 23.98 12.28
C ALA A 273 3.75 23.70 13.12
N ALA A 274 3.91 24.39 14.25
CA ALA A 274 5.04 24.19 15.16
C ALA A 274 5.04 22.79 15.82
N ASP A 275 3.87 22.31 16.26
CA ASP A 275 3.75 20.99 16.88
C ASP A 275 3.96 19.86 15.85
N THR A 276 3.40 20.01 14.64
CA THR A 276 3.60 19.05 13.54
C THR A 276 5.06 19.01 13.07
N TRP A 277 5.71 20.16 12.91
CA TRP A 277 7.15 20.21 12.60
C TRP A 277 7.98 19.50 13.67
N ARG A 278 7.69 19.76 14.96
CA ARG A 278 8.38 19.07 16.06
C ARG A 278 8.26 17.55 15.93
N GLY A 279 7.08 17.04 15.57
CA GLY A 279 6.90 15.60 15.35
C GLY A 279 7.72 15.03 14.20
N ILE A 280 7.69 15.69 13.05
CA ILE A 280 8.48 15.28 11.87
C ILE A 280 9.98 15.30 12.21
N ASP A 281 10.46 16.34 12.89
CA ASP A 281 11.87 16.49 13.25
C ASP A 281 12.31 15.46 14.29
N GLU A 282 11.51 15.25 15.34
CA GLU A 282 11.83 14.34 16.43
C GLU A 282 11.72 12.87 16.00
N LEU A 283 10.81 12.51 15.09
CA LEU A 283 10.63 11.14 14.58
C LEU A 283 11.53 10.80 13.38
N THR A 284 12.65 11.50 13.24
CA THR A 284 13.69 11.23 12.24
C THR A 284 14.87 10.52 12.88
N ASP A 285 15.43 9.52 12.19
CA ASP A 285 16.66 8.84 12.63
C ASP A 285 17.83 9.82 12.64
N ARG A 286 18.49 9.98 13.79
CA ARG A 286 19.52 11.01 13.99
C ARG A 286 20.82 10.73 13.24
N GLU A 287 21.06 9.49 12.80
CA GLU A 287 22.30 9.11 12.11
C GLU A 287 22.12 9.11 10.59
N THR A 288 21.02 8.55 10.10
CA THR A 288 20.74 8.49 8.66
C THR A 288 19.97 9.71 8.16
N GLY A 289 19.32 10.47 9.03
CA GLY A 289 18.47 11.60 8.64
C GLY A 289 17.22 11.16 7.88
N LEU A 290 16.81 9.89 7.99
CA LEU A 290 15.61 9.36 7.36
C LEU A 290 14.41 9.44 8.33
N PRO A 291 13.27 10.02 7.91
CA PRO A 291 12.06 10.04 8.72
C PRO A 291 11.46 8.63 8.82
N LEU A 292 10.90 8.26 9.98
CA LEU A 292 10.13 7.01 10.07
C LEU A 292 8.82 7.11 9.29
N ASP A 293 8.34 5.99 8.74
CA ASP A 293 7.05 5.96 8.05
C ASP A 293 5.87 6.24 8.98
N ARG A 294 5.80 5.50 10.09
CA ARG A 294 4.66 5.58 11.00
C ARG A 294 5.01 5.21 12.43
N ILE A 295 4.30 5.84 13.36
CA ILE A 295 4.19 5.36 14.74
C ILE A 295 2.71 5.22 15.13
N GLN A 296 2.43 4.18 15.92
CA GLN A 296 1.07 3.82 16.34
C GLN A 296 1.01 3.74 17.86
N PHE A 297 0.17 4.57 18.46
CA PHE A 297 -0.12 4.48 19.88
C PHE A 297 -1.27 3.51 20.13
N ALA A 298 -1.23 2.87 21.30
CA ALA A 298 -2.34 2.06 21.77
C ALA A 298 -3.55 2.93 22.17
N ALA A 299 -4.55 2.32 22.80
CA ALA A 299 -5.80 2.99 23.15
C ALA A 299 -5.60 4.19 24.11
N GLU A 300 -6.69 4.91 24.35
CA GLU A 300 -6.67 6.07 25.25
C GLU A 300 -6.15 5.71 26.65
N GLY A 301 -5.24 6.53 27.18
CA GLY A 301 -4.62 6.32 28.49
C GLY A 301 -3.41 5.39 28.49
N SER A 302 -3.01 4.84 27.33
CA SER A 302 -1.76 4.09 27.18
C SER A 302 -0.53 4.97 27.39
N ASP A 303 0.59 4.34 27.72
CA ASP A 303 1.88 5.02 27.79
C ASP A 303 2.40 5.29 26.37
N VAL A 304 2.99 6.47 26.14
CA VAL A 304 3.72 6.80 24.89
C VAL A 304 4.83 5.78 24.63
N ASP A 305 5.36 5.14 25.66
CA ASP A 305 6.42 4.14 25.56
C ASP A 305 5.95 2.77 25.06
N GLN A 306 4.62 2.54 25.02
CA GLN A 306 4.02 1.32 24.48
C GLN A 306 3.69 1.42 22.98
N ALA A 307 4.08 2.51 22.32
CA ALA A 307 3.80 2.70 20.91
C ALA A 307 4.51 1.65 20.04
N TRP A 308 3.84 1.21 18.99
CA TRP A 308 4.46 0.48 17.91
C TRP A 308 5.20 1.47 16.99
N ILE A 309 6.40 1.06 16.57
CA ILE A 309 7.32 1.83 15.74
C ILE A 309 7.84 0.91 14.63
N GLY A 310 7.79 1.39 13.38
CA GLY A 310 8.42 0.74 12.24
C GLY A 310 9.87 1.19 12.07
N ASP A 311 10.71 0.32 11.52
CA ASP A 311 12.12 0.59 11.20
C ASP A 311 12.33 0.94 9.72
N TYR A 312 11.29 1.40 9.04
CA TYR A 312 11.29 1.67 7.62
C TYR A 312 10.75 3.05 7.28
N THR A 313 11.06 3.48 6.07
CA THR A 313 10.55 4.68 5.43
C THR A 313 10.25 4.40 3.96
N ASN A 314 9.42 5.24 3.37
CA ASN A 314 9.18 5.27 1.93
C ASN A 314 9.85 6.50 1.32
N ILE A 315 10.29 6.41 0.07
CA ILE A 315 10.86 7.55 -0.67
C ILE A 315 9.90 8.74 -0.84
N THR A 316 8.59 8.51 -0.83
CA THR A 316 7.58 9.58 -0.73
C THR A 316 7.77 10.34 0.58
N ASN A 317 7.91 9.67 1.72
CA ASN A 317 8.17 10.33 3.01
C ASN A 317 9.46 11.14 2.97
N ILE A 318 10.50 10.63 2.31
CA ILE A 318 11.77 11.36 2.14
C ILE A 318 11.56 12.63 1.30
N GLY A 319 10.83 12.54 0.19
CA GLY A 319 10.43 13.70 -0.62
C GLY A 319 9.67 14.73 0.21
N PHE A 320 8.71 14.28 0.99
CA PHE A 320 7.90 15.12 1.87
C PHE A 320 8.68 15.69 3.06
N TYR A 321 9.74 15.02 3.52
CA TYR A 321 10.64 15.56 4.53
C TYR A 321 11.47 16.73 3.98
N PHE A 322 11.90 16.66 2.72
CA PHE A 322 12.51 17.82 2.06
C PHE A 322 11.53 19.00 1.96
N LEU A 323 10.27 18.75 1.57
CA LEU A 323 9.23 19.78 1.56
C LEU A 323 8.99 20.36 2.96
N SER A 324 8.98 19.51 3.99
CA SER A 324 8.78 19.88 5.40
C SER A 324 9.92 20.75 5.93
N LEU A 325 11.17 20.46 5.56
CA LEU A 325 12.34 21.29 5.93
C LEU A 325 12.26 22.69 5.33
N VAL A 326 11.83 22.80 4.07
CA VAL A 326 11.59 24.09 3.40
C VAL A 326 10.45 24.83 4.08
N ALA A 327 9.30 24.16 4.28
CA ALA A 327 8.13 24.71 4.95
C ALA A 327 8.45 25.23 6.36
N ALA A 328 9.17 24.44 7.17
CA ALA A 328 9.58 24.81 8.51
C ALA A 328 10.55 25.99 8.51
N ASN A 329 11.47 26.07 7.54
CA ASN A 329 12.38 27.21 7.42
C ASN A 329 11.64 28.52 7.07
N GLU A 330 10.71 28.47 6.11
CA GLU A 330 9.87 29.60 5.70
C GLU A 330 8.95 30.09 6.83
N LEU A 331 8.48 29.17 7.67
CA LEU A 331 7.70 29.48 8.88
C LEU A 331 8.57 29.99 10.05
N GLY A 332 9.91 29.93 9.94
CA GLY A 332 10.83 30.32 11.01
C GLY A 332 10.91 29.31 12.17
N LEU A 333 10.48 28.07 11.94
CA LEU A 333 10.50 26.98 12.94
C LEU A 333 11.88 26.30 13.06
N ILE A 334 12.71 26.43 12.02
CA ILE A 334 14.10 25.94 11.99
C ILE A 334 15.01 26.98 11.31
N PRO A 335 16.21 27.26 11.86
CA PRO A 335 17.20 28.10 11.19
C PRO A 335 17.64 27.51 9.84
N ARG A 336 18.05 28.38 8.91
CA ARG A 336 18.45 27.98 7.55
C ARG A 336 19.60 26.97 7.58
N GLU A 337 20.61 27.22 8.40
CA GLU A 337 21.79 26.36 8.52
C GLU A 337 21.39 24.95 9.00
N SER A 338 20.50 24.87 9.99
CA SER A 338 20.00 23.60 10.51
C SER A 338 19.17 22.83 9.47
N ALA A 339 18.37 23.53 8.65
CA ALA A 339 17.63 22.91 7.55
C ALA A 339 18.60 22.31 6.51
N ILE A 340 19.63 23.08 6.10
CA ILE A 340 20.65 22.62 5.15
C ILE A 340 21.38 21.38 5.66
N GLU A 341 21.79 21.35 6.93
CA GLU A 341 22.49 20.19 7.49
C GLU A 341 21.62 18.93 7.55
N LYS A 342 20.33 19.07 7.90
CA LYS A 342 19.38 17.96 7.84
C LYS A 342 19.17 17.46 6.41
N ILE A 343 19.01 18.36 5.44
CA ILE A 343 18.91 17.99 4.01
C ILE A 343 20.17 17.24 3.57
N LYS A 344 21.36 17.73 3.94
CA LYS A 344 22.63 17.07 3.58
C LYS A 344 22.73 15.67 4.16
N ALA A 345 22.26 15.44 5.40
CA ALA A 345 22.26 14.11 6.02
C ALA A 345 21.34 13.15 5.25
N THR A 346 20.11 13.55 4.96
CA THR A 346 19.16 12.75 4.17
C THR A 346 19.67 12.46 2.76
N LEU A 347 20.27 13.46 2.09
CA LEU A 347 20.90 13.27 0.78
C LEU A 347 22.06 12.27 0.85
N THR A 348 22.85 12.26 1.92
CA THR A 348 23.94 11.30 2.10
C THR A 348 23.38 9.88 2.21
N SER A 349 22.27 9.68 2.90
CA SER A 349 21.61 8.36 2.94
C SER A 349 21.09 7.94 1.57
N LEU A 350 20.42 8.84 0.84
CA LEU A 350 19.97 8.57 -0.53
C LEU A 350 21.14 8.22 -1.48
N GLU A 351 22.30 8.84 -1.31
CA GLU A 351 23.49 8.52 -2.12
C GLU A 351 24.10 7.13 -1.80
N ASN A 352 23.70 6.49 -0.69
CA ASN A 352 24.25 5.21 -0.23
C ASN A 352 23.24 4.05 -0.24
N VAL A 353 21.97 4.29 -0.55
CA VAL A 353 20.98 3.21 -0.70
C VAL A 353 21.07 2.55 -2.08
N GLU A 354 20.64 1.30 -2.17
CA GLU A 354 20.54 0.60 -3.45
C GLU A 354 19.47 1.25 -4.35
N THR A 355 19.71 1.32 -5.65
CA THR A 355 18.78 1.86 -6.66
C THR A 355 18.60 0.87 -7.82
N SER A 356 17.57 1.08 -8.63
CA SER A 356 17.33 0.34 -9.87
C SER A 356 16.95 1.31 -10.98
N HIS A 357 17.67 1.26 -12.09
CA HIS A 357 17.45 2.12 -13.27
C HIS A 357 17.42 3.63 -12.92
N GLY A 358 18.27 4.03 -11.97
CA GLY A 358 18.35 5.43 -11.51
C GLY A 358 17.22 5.86 -10.58
N PHE A 359 16.27 4.98 -10.28
CA PHE A 359 15.21 5.21 -9.30
C PHE A 359 15.45 4.44 -8.01
N PHE A 360 14.81 4.91 -6.96
CA PHE A 360 14.85 4.29 -5.66
C PHE A 360 13.75 3.24 -5.52
N PHE A 361 14.01 2.24 -4.68
CA PHE A 361 12.99 1.30 -4.21
C PHE A 361 11.97 2.01 -3.34
N ASN A 362 10.78 1.43 -3.23
CA ASN A 362 9.67 2.08 -2.56
C ASN A 362 9.96 2.23 -1.06
N TYR A 363 10.51 1.18 -0.43
CA TYR A 363 10.80 1.18 1.00
C TYR A 363 12.26 0.81 1.34
N TYR A 364 12.78 1.50 2.35
CA TYR A 364 14.10 1.25 2.95
C TYR A 364 14.02 1.18 4.46
N ASN A 365 14.87 0.34 5.05
CA ASN A 365 15.11 0.35 6.48
C ASN A 365 15.87 1.62 6.89
N THR A 366 15.37 2.34 7.89
CA THR A 366 15.89 3.66 8.31
C THR A 366 17.22 3.57 9.05
N THR A 367 17.58 2.38 9.55
CA THR A 367 18.84 2.13 10.26
C THR A 367 19.90 1.53 9.34
N THR A 368 19.55 0.49 8.57
CA THR A 368 20.53 -0.26 7.76
C THR A 368 20.64 0.22 6.33
N LEU A 369 19.72 1.08 5.87
CA LEU A 369 19.61 1.54 4.48
C LEU A 369 19.29 0.41 3.46
N ALA A 370 19.03 -0.81 3.93
CA ALA A 370 18.64 -1.91 3.07
C ALA A 370 17.22 -1.70 2.52
N ARG A 371 17.00 -2.01 1.24
CA ARG A 371 15.64 -2.05 0.68
C ARG A 371 14.82 -3.14 1.37
N THR A 372 13.54 -2.89 1.61
CA THR A 372 12.63 -3.88 2.22
C THR A 372 11.63 -4.47 1.22
N ASP A 373 11.60 -3.94 -0.01
CA ASP A 373 10.86 -4.50 -1.13
C ASP A 373 11.64 -4.38 -2.45
N ASP A 374 11.07 -4.96 -3.51
CA ASP A 374 11.63 -4.92 -4.86
C ASP A 374 10.83 -3.99 -5.80
N LEU A 375 9.97 -3.12 -5.26
CA LEU A 375 9.12 -2.24 -6.05
C LEU A 375 9.83 -0.91 -6.31
N VAL A 376 9.90 -0.53 -7.58
CA VAL A 376 10.23 0.83 -7.99
C VAL A 376 8.94 1.49 -8.45
N SER A 377 8.47 2.51 -7.74
CA SER A 377 7.16 3.12 -7.96
C SER A 377 7.26 4.45 -8.70
N PHE A 378 6.37 4.67 -9.68
CA PHE A 378 6.30 5.91 -10.45
C PHE A 378 5.89 7.10 -9.57
N VAL A 379 4.84 6.95 -8.78
CA VAL A 379 4.29 8.04 -7.96
C VAL A 379 5.27 8.39 -6.84
N ASP A 380 5.83 7.40 -6.17
CA ASP A 380 6.77 7.65 -5.08
C ASP A 380 8.07 8.30 -5.57
N SER A 381 8.56 7.87 -6.74
CA SER A 381 9.69 8.53 -7.41
C SER A 381 9.37 9.98 -7.80
N SER A 382 8.12 10.26 -8.20
CA SER A 382 7.66 11.60 -8.57
C SER A 382 7.66 12.54 -7.36
N TRP A 383 7.19 12.06 -6.21
CA TRP A 383 7.13 12.84 -4.98
C TRP A 383 8.52 13.08 -4.38
N LEU A 384 9.42 12.09 -4.39
CA LEU A 384 10.82 12.31 -4.05
C LEU A 384 11.45 13.38 -4.94
N THR A 385 11.25 13.29 -6.25
CA THR A 385 11.76 14.26 -7.23
C THR A 385 11.22 15.66 -6.96
N SER A 386 9.93 15.78 -6.60
CA SER A 386 9.34 17.08 -6.25
C SER A 386 9.97 17.71 -5.02
N GLY A 387 10.24 16.91 -3.97
CA GLY A 387 10.95 17.36 -2.77
C GLY A 387 12.36 17.85 -3.07
N LEU A 388 13.09 17.12 -3.92
CA LEU A 388 14.42 17.52 -4.38
C LEU A 388 14.40 18.82 -5.19
N ILE A 389 13.40 19.00 -6.06
CA ILE A 389 13.18 20.24 -6.83
C ILE A 389 12.96 21.43 -5.89
N VAL A 390 12.04 21.33 -4.94
CA VAL A 390 11.78 22.41 -4.00
C VAL A 390 13.02 22.70 -3.15
N ALA A 391 13.68 21.67 -2.62
CA ALA A 391 14.86 21.82 -1.79
C ALA A 391 16.01 22.53 -2.51
N ARG A 392 16.31 22.16 -3.77
CA ARG A 392 17.39 22.82 -4.53
C ARG A 392 17.09 24.28 -4.85
N GLN A 393 15.81 24.62 -5.04
CA GLN A 393 15.39 25.99 -5.31
C GLN A 393 15.44 26.85 -4.03
N ALA A 394 15.09 26.29 -2.86
CA ALA A 394 15.16 26.98 -1.57
C ALA A 394 16.59 27.09 -1.01
N PHE A 395 17.42 26.09 -1.27
CA PHE A 395 18.78 25.96 -0.74
C PHE A 395 19.79 25.70 -1.87
N PRO A 396 20.32 26.75 -2.52
CA PRO A 396 21.33 26.62 -3.57
C PRO A 396 22.59 25.83 -3.14
N GLU A 397 22.88 25.80 -1.84
CA GLU A 397 24.00 25.09 -1.23
C GLU A 397 23.95 23.56 -1.44
N ILE A 398 22.77 22.99 -1.69
CA ILE A 398 22.58 21.55 -1.95
C ILE A 398 22.17 21.27 -3.41
N ALA A 399 22.07 22.30 -4.24
CA ALA A 399 21.46 22.20 -5.57
C ALA A 399 22.17 21.21 -6.49
N ASP A 400 23.50 21.13 -6.43
CA ASP A 400 24.27 20.19 -7.25
C ASP A 400 23.99 18.73 -6.88
N ARG A 401 23.89 18.42 -5.58
CA ARG A 401 23.58 17.07 -5.10
C ARG A 401 22.16 16.67 -5.49
N ALA A 402 21.19 17.53 -5.20
CA ALA A 402 19.80 17.32 -5.58
C ALA A 402 19.64 17.18 -7.10
N SER A 403 20.32 18.00 -7.90
CA SER A 403 20.26 17.91 -9.37
C SER A 403 20.81 16.60 -9.91
N ARG A 404 21.85 16.02 -9.29
CA ARG A 404 22.34 14.68 -9.67
C ARG A 404 21.30 13.59 -9.39
N LEU A 405 20.66 13.63 -8.22
CA LEU A 405 19.60 12.68 -7.86
C LEU A 405 18.34 12.83 -8.73
N ILE A 406 18.02 14.05 -9.18
CA ILE A 406 16.93 14.28 -10.14
C ILE A 406 17.31 13.76 -11.53
N ALA A 407 18.58 13.88 -11.93
CA ALA A 407 19.04 13.52 -13.27
C ALA A 407 19.25 12.01 -13.48
N GLN A 408 19.51 11.24 -12.41
CA GLN A 408 19.80 9.79 -12.54
C GLN A 408 18.61 8.96 -13.04
N GLY A 409 17.38 9.33 -12.69
CA GLY A 409 16.17 8.61 -13.10
C GLY A 409 15.61 9.12 -14.42
N ASP A 410 15.23 8.19 -15.30
CA ASP A 410 14.53 8.46 -16.57
C ASP A 410 13.09 7.94 -16.50
N PHE A 411 12.11 8.86 -16.43
CA PHE A 411 10.70 8.52 -16.28
C PHE A 411 10.13 7.68 -17.43
N GLN A 412 10.82 7.55 -18.57
CA GLN A 412 10.47 6.59 -19.60
C GLN A 412 10.42 5.14 -19.06
N TYR A 413 11.14 4.83 -17.97
CA TYR A 413 11.10 3.53 -17.30
C TYR A 413 9.70 3.08 -16.85
N PHE A 414 8.80 4.03 -16.58
CA PHE A 414 7.42 3.76 -16.18
C PHE A 414 6.43 3.91 -17.34
N TYR A 415 6.86 4.42 -18.49
CA TYR A 415 5.98 4.75 -19.60
C TYR A 415 5.72 3.53 -20.49
N ASP A 416 4.44 3.23 -20.74
CA ASP A 416 4.04 2.26 -21.77
C ASP A 416 3.66 3.02 -23.05
N PRO A 417 4.52 3.00 -24.09
CA PRO A 417 4.27 3.76 -25.32
C PRO A 417 3.07 3.23 -26.13
N ALA A 418 2.67 1.97 -25.94
CA ALA A 418 1.51 1.41 -26.63
C ALA A 418 0.19 1.94 -26.03
N LYS A 419 0.17 2.17 -24.72
CA LYS A 419 -0.99 2.77 -24.03
C LYS A 419 -0.92 4.29 -23.93
N GLY A 420 0.28 4.85 -24.01
CA GLY A 420 0.53 6.26 -23.72
C GLY A 420 0.33 6.62 -22.26
N LEU A 421 0.41 5.65 -21.34
CA LEU A 421 0.14 5.80 -19.91
C LEU A 421 1.36 5.40 -19.07
N MET A 422 1.37 5.88 -17.83
CA MET A 422 2.36 5.50 -16.83
C MET A 422 1.91 4.25 -16.10
N SER A 423 2.77 3.24 -16.02
CA SER A 423 2.59 2.09 -15.12
C SER A 423 2.70 2.53 -13.66
N HIS A 424 2.08 1.76 -12.77
CA HIS A 424 2.26 1.89 -11.32
C HIS A 424 3.73 1.84 -10.93
N GLY A 425 4.50 0.96 -11.56
CA GLY A 425 5.89 0.73 -11.22
C GLY A 425 6.45 -0.53 -11.85
N ASN A 426 7.66 -0.90 -11.42
CA ASN A 426 8.36 -2.09 -11.86
C ASN A 426 8.75 -2.93 -10.65
N ASN A 427 8.60 -4.25 -10.75
CA ASN A 427 9.26 -5.18 -9.84
C ASN A 427 10.68 -5.40 -10.34
N ALA A 428 11.67 -4.81 -9.66
CA ALA A 428 13.06 -4.85 -10.11
C ALA A 428 13.65 -6.26 -10.08
N ARG A 429 13.26 -7.09 -9.10
CA ARG A 429 13.72 -8.48 -8.99
C ARG A 429 13.25 -9.33 -10.17
N LEU A 430 12.01 -9.16 -10.59
CA LEU A 430 11.43 -9.87 -11.74
C LEU A 430 11.74 -9.20 -13.08
N GLY A 431 12.33 -8.00 -13.06
CA GLY A 431 12.50 -7.18 -14.26
C GLY A 431 11.18 -6.86 -14.97
N GLN A 432 10.06 -6.83 -14.23
CA GLN A 432 8.72 -6.80 -14.80
C GLN A 432 7.99 -5.50 -14.46
N GLN A 433 7.52 -4.81 -15.50
CA GLN A 433 6.59 -3.70 -15.35
C GLN A 433 5.21 -4.19 -14.90
N LEU A 434 4.64 -3.52 -13.90
CA LEU A 434 3.31 -3.82 -13.41
C LEU A 434 2.27 -3.42 -14.47
N LYS A 435 1.32 -4.32 -14.74
CA LYS A 435 0.23 -4.10 -15.71
C LYS A 435 -0.95 -3.31 -15.11
N ILE A 436 -0.65 -2.41 -14.17
CA ILE A 436 -1.58 -1.47 -13.55
C ILE A 436 -1.11 -0.08 -13.97
N TYR A 437 -2.02 0.78 -14.42
CA TYR A 437 -1.67 2.05 -15.06
C TYR A 437 -2.43 3.23 -14.41
N TYR A 438 -1.75 4.37 -14.33
CA TYR A 438 -2.36 5.64 -13.96
C TYR A 438 -3.12 6.20 -15.17
N GLY A 439 -4.41 5.86 -15.23
CA GLY A 439 -5.30 6.24 -16.33
C GLY A 439 -6.22 7.44 -16.04
N VAL A 440 -6.43 7.82 -14.78
CA VAL A 440 -7.27 8.98 -14.42
C VAL A 440 -6.42 10.22 -14.30
N PHE A 441 -6.89 11.33 -14.86
CA PHE A 441 -6.15 12.59 -14.90
C PHE A 441 -6.10 13.31 -13.55
N TYR A 442 -7.24 13.38 -12.84
CA TYR A 442 -7.37 14.18 -11.64
C TYR A 442 -6.99 13.38 -10.37
N THR A 443 -5.74 12.91 -10.32
CA THR A 443 -5.16 12.21 -9.16
C THR A 443 -3.77 12.76 -8.82
N GLU A 444 -3.19 12.34 -7.71
CA GLU A 444 -1.85 12.73 -7.25
C GLU A 444 -0.75 12.35 -8.24
N ALA A 445 -0.97 11.29 -9.02
CA ALA A 445 -0.03 10.79 -10.02
C ALA A 445 0.25 11.79 -11.16
N ARG A 446 -0.62 12.78 -11.39
CA ARG A 446 -0.44 13.80 -12.46
C ARG A 446 0.85 14.59 -12.30
N LEU A 447 1.34 14.75 -11.07
CA LEU A 447 2.59 15.46 -10.80
C LEU A 447 3.79 14.79 -11.49
N GLY A 448 3.82 13.45 -11.49
CA GLY A 448 4.87 12.67 -12.16
C GLY A 448 4.93 12.91 -13.66
N SER A 449 3.78 13.03 -14.31
CA SER A 449 3.68 13.40 -15.72
C SER A 449 4.29 14.77 -16.01
N LEU A 450 3.99 15.78 -15.18
CA LEU A 450 4.55 17.12 -15.33
C LEU A 450 6.07 17.13 -15.15
N ILE A 451 6.58 16.38 -14.17
CA ILE A 451 8.02 16.28 -13.91
C ILE A 451 8.71 15.56 -15.09
N GLY A 452 8.20 14.41 -15.52
CA GLY A 452 8.77 13.63 -16.61
C GLY A 452 8.78 14.39 -17.95
N ILE A 453 7.70 15.09 -18.28
CA ILE A 453 7.64 15.95 -19.47
C ILE A 453 8.61 17.14 -19.34
N GLY A 454 8.67 17.77 -18.17
CA GLY A 454 9.56 18.91 -17.91
C GLY A 454 11.05 18.57 -17.97
N LYS A 455 11.41 17.36 -17.53
CA LYS A 455 12.76 16.79 -17.68
C LYS A 455 13.09 16.48 -19.13
N GLY A 456 12.08 16.16 -19.94
CA GLY A 456 12.22 15.72 -21.32
C GLY A 456 12.23 14.20 -21.49
N ASP A 457 11.98 13.45 -20.41
CA ASP A 457 11.92 11.99 -20.39
C ASP A 457 10.63 11.46 -21.05
N LEU A 458 9.55 12.24 -20.97
CA LEU A 458 8.23 11.86 -21.47
C LEU A 458 7.76 12.79 -22.59
N PRO A 459 7.02 12.27 -23.59
CA PRO A 459 6.40 13.11 -24.60
C PRO A 459 5.22 13.91 -24.02
N GLU A 460 5.03 15.17 -24.44
CA GLU A 460 3.88 15.99 -24.04
C GLU A 460 2.52 15.31 -24.28
N LYS A 461 2.44 14.47 -25.32
CA LYS A 461 1.25 13.66 -25.64
C LYS A 461 0.73 12.88 -24.43
N GLN A 462 1.62 12.41 -23.55
CA GLN A 462 1.27 11.59 -22.38
C GLN A 462 0.27 12.32 -21.47
N TRP A 463 0.41 13.63 -21.29
CA TRP A 463 -0.52 14.47 -20.50
C TRP A 463 -1.98 14.37 -20.97
N PHE A 464 -2.17 14.20 -22.29
CA PHE A 464 -3.48 14.16 -22.94
C PHE A 464 -4.05 12.73 -23.05
N GLN A 465 -3.28 11.69 -22.65
CA GLN A 465 -3.76 10.30 -22.69
C GLN A 465 -4.54 9.89 -21.44
N THR A 466 -4.33 10.57 -20.32
CA THR A 466 -5.09 10.30 -19.10
C THR A 466 -6.54 10.77 -19.25
N ALA A 467 -7.49 9.95 -18.79
CA ALA A 467 -8.91 10.23 -18.90
C ALA A 467 -9.32 11.28 -17.86
N ARG A 468 -9.95 12.37 -18.31
CA ARG A 468 -10.65 13.32 -17.42
C ARG A 468 -11.94 12.64 -16.91
N THR A 469 -12.66 12.00 -17.82
CA THR A 469 -13.75 11.08 -17.51
C THR A 469 -13.63 9.83 -18.38
N MET A 470 -14.19 8.72 -17.91
CA MET A 470 -14.22 7.46 -18.67
C MET A 470 -15.28 7.51 -19.77
N PRO A 471 -15.11 6.78 -20.89
CA PRO A 471 -16.13 6.71 -21.95
C PRO A 471 -17.53 6.38 -21.41
N PRO A 472 -18.62 6.99 -21.94
CA PRO A 472 -19.99 6.76 -21.49
C PRO A 472 -20.43 5.30 -21.48
N GLU A 473 -19.83 4.47 -22.34
CA GLU A 473 -20.11 3.04 -22.47
C GLU A 473 -19.58 2.23 -21.28
N LEU A 474 -18.64 2.77 -20.51
CA LEU A 474 -18.10 2.14 -19.30
C LEU A 474 -19.05 2.39 -18.11
N THR A 475 -20.08 1.56 -17.98
CA THR A 475 -21.14 1.73 -16.97
C THR A 475 -20.74 1.38 -15.53
N TRP A 476 -19.50 0.94 -15.29
CA TRP A 476 -19.01 0.65 -13.94
C TRP A 476 -18.60 1.93 -13.17
N GLN A 477 -18.37 3.04 -13.89
CA GLN A 477 -18.02 4.32 -13.28
C GLN A 477 -19.20 4.91 -12.51
N GLN A 478 -18.94 5.79 -11.55
CA GLN A 478 -19.97 6.28 -10.61
C GLN A 478 -21.08 7.11 -11.26
N GLN A 479 -20.79 7.75 -12.41
CA GLN A 479 -21.73 8.57 -13.17
C GLN A 479 -21.40 8.53 -14.66
N VAL A 480 -22.41 8.54 -15.53
CA VAL A 480 -22.18 8.74 -16.97
C VAL A 480 -21.75 10.19 -17.18
N PRO A 481 -20.62 10.46 -17.86
CA PRO A 481 -20.16 11.83 -18.06
C PRO A 481 -21.12 12.63 -18.96
N VAL A 482 -21.28 13.90 -18.61
CA VAL A 482 -22.02 14.92 -19.36
C VAL A 482 -21.06 15.61 -20.34
N ASP A 483 -21.60 16.08 -21.47
CA ASP A 483 -20.88 16.76 -22.54
C ASP A 483 -19.61 16.03 -23.04
N TYR A 484 -19.67 14.70 -23.11
CA TYR A 484 -18.56 13.87 -23.56
C TYR A 484 -18.25 14.13 -25.04
N LYS A 485 -17.07 14.69 -25.32
CA LYS A 485 -16.66 15.14 -26.65
C LYS A 485 -15.15 15.14 -26.82
N GLU A 486 -14.74 15.22 -28.08
CA GLU A 486 -13.35 15.46 -28.44
C GLU A 486 -12.97 16.92 -28.19
N GLN A 487 -11.77 17.13 -27.63
CA GLN A 487 -11.10 18.41 -27.51
C GLN A 487 -9.75 18.36 -28.22
N GLN A 488 -9.31 19.53 -28.71
CA GLN A 488 -8.04 19.69 -29.39
C GLN A 488 -7.32 20.96 -28.93
N ALA A 489 -6.04 20.83 -28.62
CA ALA A 489 -5.14 21.94 -28.33
C ALA A 489 -3.68 21.49 -28.47
N MET A 490 -2.79 22.42 -28.80
CA MET A 490 -1.34 22.16 -28.96
C MET A 490 -1.01 20.99 -29.90
N GLY A 491 -1.86 20.73 -30.91
CA GLY A 491 -1.69 19.62 -31.85
C GLY A 491 -2.04 18.25 -31.26
N PHE A 492 -2.57 18.19 -30.04
CA PHE A 492 -3.06 16.98 -29.41
C PHE A 492 -4.58 16.95 -29.38
N THR A 493 -5.12 15.74 -29.37
CA THR A 493 -6.55 15.45 -29.35
C THR A 493 -6.83 14.49 -28.21
N TRP A 494 -7.86 14.77 -27.41
CA TRP A 494 -8.27 13.91 -26.30
C TRP A 494 -9.78 13.97 -26.10
N LEU A 495 -10.32 12.96 -25.43
CA LEU A 495 -11.73 12.93 -25.05
C LEU A 495 -11.90 13.54 -23.66
N THR A 496 -12.95 14.32 -23.48
CA THR A 496 -13.28 14.92 -22.20
C THR A 496 -14.78 14.97 -21.99
N GLY A 497 -15.17 15.06 -20.74
CA GLY A 497 -16.52 15.24 -20.24
C GLY A 497 -16.42 15.54 -18.74
N HIS A 498 -17.54 15.77 -18.08
CA HIS A 498 -17.57 16.07 -16.65
C HIS A 498 -18.67 15.29 -15.94
N TYR A 499 -18.57 15.18 -14.62
CA TYR A 499 -19.66 14.74 -13.76
C TYR A 499 -20.42 15.97 -13.25
N HIS A 500 -21.68 15.77 -12.90
CA HIS A 500 -22.54 16.83 -12.37
C HIS A 500 -23.21 16.37 -11.08
N TRP A 501 -22.99 17.11 -9.98
CA TRP A 501 -23.59 16.79 -8.69
C TRP A 501 -23.70 18.03 -7.80
N HIS A 502 -24.79 18.14 -7.02
CA HIS A 502 -25.11 19.31 -6.19
C HIS A 502 -24.92 20.65 -6.94
N ASP A 503 -25.51 20.73 -8.14
CA ASP A 503 -25.47 21.89 -9.06
C ASP A 503 -24.06 22.34 -9.47
N ARG A 504 -23.11 21.39 -9.53
CA ARG A 504 -21.70 21.67 -9.84
C ARG A 504 -21.13 20.65 -10.83
N ASP A 505 -20.41 21.16 -11.81
CA ASP A 505 -19.65 20.37 -12.77
C ASP A 505 -18.22 20.16 -12.26
N TYR A 506 -17.69 18.95 -12.40
CA TYR A 506 -16.35 18.60 -11.98
C TYR A 506 -15.78 17.41 -12.75
N VAL A 507 -14.46 17.30 -12.74
CA VAL A 507 -13.71 16.12 -13.19
C VAL A 507 -13.43 15.23 -11.98
N PRO A 508 -13.84 13.94 -12.00
CA PRO A 508 -13.66 13.04 -10.86
C PRO A 508 -12.20 12.60 -10.69
N SER A 509 -11.78 12.34 -9.44
CA SER A 509 -10.55 11.58 -9.17
C SER A 509 -10.82 10.07 -9.30
N TRP A 510 -9.92 9.18 -8.90
CA TRP A 510 -10.23 7.74 -8.94
C TRP A 510 -11.17 7.35 -7.79
N GLY A 511 -10.79 7.65 -6.55
CA GLY A 511 -11.53 7.31 -5.34
C GLY A 511 -12.42 8.40 -4.77
N GLY A 512 -12.33 9.64 -5.24
CA GLY A 512 -13.05 10.77 -4.67
C GLY A 512 -12.48 11.22 -3.32
N SER A 513 -11.22 10.93 -3.04
CA SER A 513 -10.52 11.37 -1.83
C SER A 513 -9.92 12.77 -1.98
N MET A 514 -9.79 13.47 -0.85
CA MET A 514 -9.12 14.78 -0.80
C MET A 514 -7.62 14.67 -1.10
N PHE A 515 -6.98 13.55 -0.77
CA PHE A 515 -5.57 13.27 -1.10
C PHE A 515 -5.34 13.28 -2.61
N GLU A 516 -6.07 12.47 -3.37
CA GLU A 516 -5.91 12.38 -4.83
C GLU A 516 -6.13 13.75 -5.51
N ALA A 517 -7.10 14.51 -4.99
CA ALA A 517 -7.46 15.82 -5.50
C ALA A 517 -6.41 16.88 -5.17
N LEU A 518 -6.09 17.06 -3.88
CA LEU A 518 -5.41 18.25 -3.36
C LEU A 518 -3.94 18.04 -3.01
N MET A 519 -3.42 16.81 -2.93
CA MET A 519 -2.01 16.59 -2.62
C MET A 519 -1.08 17.31 -3.62
N PRO A 520 -1.33 17.33 -4.95
CA PRO A 520 -0.52 18.12 -5.88
C PRO A 520 -0.49 19.62 -5.58
N LEU A 521 -1.51 20.17 -4.91
CA LEU A 521 -1.51 21.57 -4.52
C LEU A 521 -0.39 21.92 -3.52
N LEU A 522 0.19 20.95 -2.83
CA LEU A 522 1.28 21.20 -1.89
C LEU A 522 2.52 21.80 -2.56
N VAL A 523 2.75 21.45 -3.83
CA VAL A 523 3.87 21.95 -4.65
C VAL A 523 3.42 22.74 -5.88
N MET A 524 2.18 22.53 -6.37
CA MET A 524 1.66 23.24 -7.54
C MET A 524 0.53 24.19 -7.17
N ASP A 525 0.63 25.47 -7.52
CA ASP A 525 -0.48 26.41 -7.32
C ASP A 525 -1.49 26.35 -8.50
N GLU A 526 -2.30 25.29 -8.54
CA GLU A 526 -3.26 25.07 -9.63
C GLU A 526 -4.38 26.13 -9.65
N VAL A 527 -4.69 26.75 -8.51
CA VAL A 527 -5.62 27.90 -8.43
C VAL A 527 -5.08 29.09 -9.21
N LYS A 528 -3.78 29.37 -9.13
CA LYS A 528 -3.12 30.45 -9.89
C LYS A 528 -2.82 30.07 -11.33
N TYR A 529 -2.25 28.90 -11.57
CA TYR A 529 -1.76 28.51 -12.89
C TYR A 529 -2.84 27.91 -13.79
N ALA A 530 -3.92 27.40 -13.20
CA ALA A 530 -4.97 26.63 -13.87
C ALA A 530 -6.40 27.02 -13.39
N PRO A 531 -6.74 28.32 -13.29
CA PRO A 531 -7.96 28.80 -12.60
C PRO A 531 -9.28 28.37 -13.25
N ASN A 532 -9.25 27.95 -14.51
CA ASN A 532 -10.43 27.53 -15.27
C ASN A 532 -10.49 26.01 -15.50
N ASN A 533 -9.65 25.22 -14.81
CA ASN A 533 -9.64 23.76 -14.87
C ASN A 533 -9.36 23.16 -13.48
N LEU A 534 -8.21 22.51 -13.25
CA LEU A 534 -7.73 21.93 -12.00
C LEU A 534 -8.00 22.84 -10.81
N GLY A 535 -7.59 24.11 -10.84
CA GLY A 535 -7.82 25.03 -9.71
C GLY A 535 -9.30 25.23 -9.37
N LYS A 536 -10.18 25.30 -10.38
CA LYS A 536 -11.65 25.33 -10.17
C LYS A 536 -12.17 23.97 -9.69
N ASN A 537 -11.61 22.88 -10.19
CA ASN A 537 -11.92 21.52 -9.76
C ASN A 537 -11.59 21.31 -8.29
N ASP A 538 -10.44 21.76 -7.83
CA ASP A 538 -9.96 21.60 -6.46
C ASP A 538 -10.89 22.26 -5.46
N ILE A 539 -11.31 23.49 -5.77
CA ILE A 539 -12.30 24.24 -5.01
C ILE A 539 -13.63 23.48 -5.03
N THR A 540 -14.07 23.00 -6.19
CA THR A 540 -15.34 22.28 -6.34
C THR A 540 -15.33 20.94 -5.60
N HIS A 541 -14.23 20.18 -5.67
CA HIS A 541 -14.04 18.90 -5.00
C HIS A 541 -14.08 19.08 -3.48
N THR A 542 -13.39 20.10 -2.95
CA THR A 542 -13.43 20.48 -1.54
C THR A 542 -14.85 20.80 -1.08
N GLN A 543 -15.57 21.62 -1.86
CA GLN A 543 -16.94 22.02 -1.55
C GLN A 543 -17.90 20.83 -1.58
N LEU A 544 -17.79 19.95 -2.57
CA LEU A 544 -18.62 18.74 -2.67
C LEU A 544 -18.29 17.72 -1.58
N GLN A 545 -17.03 17.59 -1.17
CA GLN A 545 -16.64 16.79 0.01
C GLN A 545 -17.32 17.31 1.28
N ARG A 546 -17.30 18.62 1.49
CA ARG A 546 -17.97 19.25 2.64
C ARG A 546 -19.48 19.08 2.57
N ILE A 547 -20.12 19.34 1.43
CA ILE A 547 -21.56 19.15 1.23
C ILE A 547 -21.94 17.70 1.50
N HIS A 548 -21.20 16.73 0.96
CA HIS A 548 -21.49 15.31 1.19
C HIS A 548 -21.43 14.95 2.67
N ALA A 549 -20.32 15.30 3.33
CA ALA A 549 -20.13 14.97 4.72
C ALA A 549 -21.19 15.64 5.60
N MET A 550 -21.42 16.94 5.43
CA MET A 550 -22.23 17.73 6.35
C MET A 550 -23.73 17.63 6.06
N ASP A 551 -24.14 17.63 4.79
CA ASP A 551 -25.54 17.73 4.40
C ASP A 551 -26.13 16.34 4.09
N ASP A 552 -25.41 15.49 3.33
CA ASP A 552 -25.92 14.15 2.99
C ASP A 552 -25.73 13.17 4.15
N LEU A 553 -24.52 13.12 4.72
CA LEU A 553 -24.15 12.17 5.78
C LEU A 553 -24.39 12.71 7.19
N HIS A 554 -24.67 14.01 7.34
CA HIS A 554 -24.87 14.67 8.63
C HIS A 554 -23.68 14.52 9.60
N TYR A 555 -22.47 14.45 9.05
CA TYR A 555 -21.25 14.42 9.84
C TYR A 555 -21.06 15.80 10.51
N PRO A 556 -20.59 15.84 11.75
CA PRO A 556 -20.20 17.09 12.40
C PRO A 556 -18.89 17.68 11.82
N ILE A 557 -18.06 16.86 11.21
CA ILE A 557 -16.74 17.22 10.66
C ILE A 557 -16.58 16.59 9.28
N TRP A 558 -15.66 17.11 8.46
CA TRP A 558 -15.44 16.63 7.09
C TRP A 558 -13.95 16.50 6.76
N GLY A 559 -13.65 15.84 5.64
CA GLY A 559 -12.27 15.53 5.20
C GLY A 559 -12.04 14.03 5.09
N MET A 560 -12.71 13.37 4.12
CA MET A 560 -12.52 11.94 3.88
C MET A 560 -11.37 11.71 2.89
N SER A 561 -10.42 10.87 3.28
CA SER A 561 -9.23 10.54 2.49
C SER A 561 -8.61 9.23 3.01
N PRO A 562 -7.78 8.51 2.22
CA PRO A 562 -7.03 7.36 2.71
C PRO A 562 -6.26 7.68 3.99
N SER A 563 -6.49 6.90 5.03
CA SER A 563 -5.89 7.10 6.35
C SER A 563 -5.92 5.81 7.15
N SER A 564 -5.39 5.86 8.36
CA SER A 564 -5.66 4.87 9.39
C SER A 564 -7.16 4.71 9.62
N THR A 565 -7.57 3.52 10.07
CA THR A 565 -8.90 3.33 10.64
C THR A 565 -9.00 4.07 11.98
N ALA A 566 -10.23 4.44 12.38
CA ALA A 566 -10.44 5.20 13.61
C ALA A 566 -10.08 4.42 14.89
N ASP A 567 -9.95 3.10 14.82
CA ASP A 567 -9.40 2.27 15.91
C ASP A 567 -7.85 2.24 15.94
N GLY A 568 -7.21 2.85 14.95
CA GLY A 568 -5.76 2.92 14.77
C GLY A 568 -5.11 1.61 14.30
N GLN A 569 -5.85 0.53 14.12
CA GLN A 569 -5.31 -0.82 13.89
C GLN A 569 -5.09 -1.20 12.42
N GLY A 570 -5.64 -0.40 11.50
CA GLY A 570 -5.56 -0.67 10.06
C GLY A 570 -5.47 0.60 9.24
N TYR A 571 -5.50 0.42 7.93
CA TYR A 571 -5.50 1.48 6.93
C TYR A 571 -6.63 1.20 5.94
N THR A 572 -7.27 2.24 5.42
CA THR A 572 -8.38 2.12 4.48
C THR A 572 -8.51 3.36 3.63
N GLU A 573 -8.92 3.17 2.38
CA GLU A 573 -9.25 4.25 1.46
C GLU A 573 -10.66 4.79 1.77
N TYR A 574 -10.72 6.05 2.21
CA TYR A 574 -11.96 6.79 2.37
C TYR A 574 -12.07 7.91 1.33
N GLY A 575 -13.29 8.23 0.94
CA GLY A 575 -13.58 9.31 0.00
C GLY A 575 -15.07 9.53 -0.16
N VAL A 576 -15.43 10.35 -1.13
CA VAL A 576 -16.81 10.52 -1.58
C VAL A 576 -16.99 9.69 -2.84
N PRO A 577 -17.78 8.60 -2.84
CA PRO A 577 -17.92 7.74 -4.01
C PRO A 577 -18.27 8.54 -5.28
N LYS A 578 -19.18 9.51 -5.16
CA LYS A 578 -19.61 10.34 -6.29
C LYS A 578 -18.52 11.21 -6.90
N LEU A 579 -17.47 11.54 -6.15
CA LEU A 579 -16.32 12.31 -6.65
C LEU A 579 -15.25 11.45 -7.31
N GLY A 580 -15.38 10.13 -7.25
CA GLY A 580 -14.47 9.19 -7.89
C GLY A 580 -15.04 8.58 -9.16
N VAL A 581 -14.18 8.15 -10.06
CA VAL A 581 -14.53 7.25 -11.17
C VAL A 581 -14.87 5.87 -10.62
N GLY A 582 -13.99 5.31 -9.77
CA GLY A 582 -14.22 4.06 -9.04
C GLY A 582 -14.97 4.29 -7.72
N GLY A 583 -14.61 5.35 -6.99
CA GLY A 583 -15.29 5.80 -5.78
C GLY A 583 -14.97 4.96 -4.53
N TYR A 584 -14.27 5.55 -3.58
CA TYR A 584 -14.03 4.99 -2.25
C TYR A 584 -15.23 5.19 -1.35
N LYS A 585 -15.35 4.34 -0.33
CA LYS A 585 -16.44 4.42 0.65
C LYS A 585 -16.26 5.65 1.55
N ALA A 586 -17.38 6.22 2.00
CA ALA A 586 -17.37 7.14 3.13
C ALA A 586 -16.98 6.39 4.42
N GLY A 587 -16.46 7.11 5.40
CA GLY A 587 -16.08 6.52 6.68
C GLY A 587 -15.39 7.53 7.60
N ALA A 588 -14.18 7.18 8.05
CA ALA A 588 -13.41 8.04 8.93
C ALA A 588 -13.08 9.38 8.25
N VAL A 589 -13.00 10.43 9.07
CA VAL A 589 -12.47 11.74 8.69
C VAL A 589 -11.01 11.79 9.13
N THR A 590 -10.14 12.26 8.24
CA THR A 590 -8.71 12.41 8.54
C THR A 590 -8.32 13.89 8.59
N PRO A 591 -7.61 14.34 9.64
CA PRO A 591 -7.25 15.75 9.76
C PRO A 591 -6.34 16.27 8.64
N HIS A 592 -5.50 15.44 8.00
CA HIS A 592 -4.67 15.92 6.90
C HIS A 592 -5.54 16.45 5.74
N ALA A 593 -6.67 15.80 5.46
CA ALA A 593 -7.60 16.22 4.40
C ALA A 593 -8.28 17.55 4.74
N ALA A 594 -8.63 17.76 6.01
CA ALA A 594 -9.16 19.04 6.49
C ALA A 594 -8.12 20.16 6.36
N VAL A 595 -6.85 19.88 6.60
CA VAL A 595 -5.76 20.87 6.49
C VAL A 595 -5.39 21.14 5.03
N LEU A 596 -5.39 20.13 4.14
CA LEU A 596 -5.19 20.33 2.70
C LEU A 596 -6.19 21.34 2.12
N ALA A 597 -7.42 21.35 2.62
CA ALA A 597 -8.46 22.29 2.20
C ALA A 597 -8.16 23.76 2.55
N LEU A 598 -7.12 24.08 3.34
CA LEU A 598 -6.66 25.46 3.52
C LEU A 598 -6.20 26.12 2.21
N MET A 599 -5.82 25.32 1.21
CA MET A 599 -5.38 25.79 -0.10
C MET A 599 -6.54 26.14 -1.04
N THR A 600 -7.77 25.73 -0.72
CA THR A 600 -8.96 25.88 -1.59
C THR A 600 -10.15 26.57 -0.92
N ASP A 601 -10.39 26.31 0.37
CA ASP A 601 -11.46 26.90 1.17
C ASP A 601 -10.96 27.19 2.61
N PRO A 602 -10.05 28.17 2.80
CA PRO A 602 -9.36 28.38 4.06
C PRO A 602 -10.27 28.71 5.23
N VAL A 603 -11.39 29.40 4.98
CA VAL A 603 -12.32 29.81 6.05
C VAL A 603 -13.04 28.59 6.61
N GLU A 604 -13.60 27.73 5.75
CA GLU A 604 -14.32 26.54 6.22
C GLU A 604 -13.37 25.45 6.73
N ALA A 605 -12.18 25.31 6.12
CA ALA A 605 -11.13 24.43 6.61
C ALA A 605 -10.69 24.79 8.03
N THR A 606 -10.43 26.08 8.31
CA THR A 606 -10.04 26.55 9.66
C THR A 606 -11.13 26.26 10.70
N LYS A 607 -12.41 26.50 10.36
CA LYS A 607 -13.54 26.17 11.24
C LYS A 607 -13.61 24.66 11.54
N ASN A 608 -13.40 23.83 10.52
CA ASN A 608 -13.42 22.38 10.65
C ASN A 608 -12.25 21.87 11.51
N ILE A 609 -11.04 22.39 11.31
CA ILE A 609 -9.86 22.08 12.15
C ILE A 609 -10.13 22.44 13.61
N ARG A 610 -10.69 23.63 13.88
CA ARG A 610 -11.07 24.03 15.24
C ARG A 610 -12.09 23.09 15.85
N ARG A 611 -13.06 22.63 15.05
CA ARG A 611 -14.07 21.67 15.50
C ARG A 611 -13.48 20.29 15.79
N LEU A 612 -12.61 19.78 14.92
CA LEU A 612 -11.84 18.56 15.12
C LEU A 612 -11.13 18.59 16.49
N ILE A 613 -10.39 19.66 16.77
CA ILE A 613 -9.60 19.79 18.00
C ILE A 613 -10.48 19.95 19.25
N LYS A 614 -11.58 20.70 19.13
CA LYS A 614 -12.48 20.97 20.26
C LYS A 614 -13.33 19.75 20.62
N ASP A 615 -13.86 19.07 19.61
CA ASP A 615 -14.89 18.06 19.78
C ASP A 615 -14.30 16.63 19.83
N TYR A 616 -13.01 16.42 19.49
CA TYR A 616 -12.39 15.09 19.45
C TYR A 616 -11.01 15.09 20.14
N PRO A 617 -10.62 13.98 20.79
CA PRO A 617 -9.29 13.83 21.39
C PRO A 617 -8.22 13.54 20.33
N VAL A 618 -8.18 14.37 19.28
CA VAL A 618 -7.36 14.17 18.07
C VAL A 618 -6.03 14.92 18.11
N TYR A 619 -5.82 15.81 19.08
CA TYR A 619 -4.60 16.61 19.16
C TYR A 619 -3.63 16.09 20.23
N GLY A 620 -2.52 15.51 19.79
CA GLY A 620 -1.41 15.06 20.64
C GLY A 620 -0.23 16.03 20.65
N GLU A 621 0.89 15.62 21.26
CA GLU A 621 2.07 16.48 21.38
C GLU A 621 2.71 16.84 20.04
N TYR A 622 2.47 16.08 18.98
CA TYR A 622 2.97 16.39 17.63
C TYR A 622 1.88 16.90 16.69
N GLY A 623 0.78 17.43 17.25
CA GLY A 623 -0.33 17.96 16.46
C GLY A 623 -1.44 16.94 16.27
N LEU A 624 -2.04 16.92 15.08
CA LEU A 624 -3.23 16.12 14.80
C LEU A 624 -2.86 14.65 14.52
N TYR A 625 -3.58 13.73 15.17
CA TYR A 625 -3.56 12.31 14.86
C TYR A 625 -4.26 12.00 13.53
N ASP A 626 -4.07 10.78 13.05
CA ASP A 626 -4.35 10.42 11.66
C ASP A 626 -5.83 10.32 11.28
N ALA A 627 -6.68 9.81 12.17
CA ALA A 627 -8.06 9.49 11.80
C ALA A 627 -9.05 9.64 12.96
N VAL A 628 -10.29 9.99 12.62
CA VAL A 628 -11.39 10.21 13.55
C VAL A 628 -12.65 9.55 13.01
N ASP A 629 -13.35 8.78 13.86
CA ASP A 629 -14.73 8.42 13.59
C ASP A 629 -15.64 9.61 13.93
N PRO A 630 -16.39 10.14 12.94
CA PRO A 630 -17.16 11.37 13.11
C PRO A 630 -18.29 11.25 14.15
N PHE A 631 -18.77 10.04 14.45
CA PHE A 631 -19.89 9.83 15.37
C PHE A 631 -19.46 9.29 16.73
N THR A 632 -18.63 8.24 16.74
CA THR A 632 -18.17 7.59 17.98
C THR A 632 -17.08 8.39 18.67
N ARG A 633 -16.46 9.34 17.96
CA ARG A 633 -15.33 10.16 18.40
C ARG A 633 -14.06 9.35 18.68
N GLN A 634 -14.01 8.10 18.22
CA GLN A 634 -12.81 7.28 18.28
C GLN A 634 -11.70 7.92 17.43
N VAL A 635 -10.46 7.84 17.91
CA VAL A 635 -9.29 8.43 17.24
C VAL A 635 -8.25 7.35 16.97
N GLY A 636 -7.87 7.22 15.70
CA GLY A 636 -6.72 6.43 15.27
C GLY A 636 -5.45 7.19 15.61
N ARG A 637 -4.88 6.92 16.79
CA ARG A 637 -3.71 7.62 17.33
C ARG A 637 -2.42 7.16 16.65
N ASN A 638 -2.32 7.47 15.37
CA ASN A 638 -1.14 7.25 14.56
C ASN A 638 -0.57 8.60 14.12
N TYR A 639 0.74 8.66 13.94
CA TYR A 639 1.36 9.69 13.12
C TYR A 639 1.97 8.99 11.91
N LEU A 640 1.43 9.26 10.72
CA LEU A 640 2.01 8.86 9.44
C LEU A 640 2.86 10.04 8.94
N CYS A 641 4.11 9.79 8.56
CA CYS A 641 5.02 10.86 8.12
C CYS A 641 4.45 11.63 6.93
N LEU A 642 3.88 10.93 5.96
CA LEU A 642 3.23 11.53 4.80
C LEU A 642 2.13 12.51 5.22
N ASP A 643 1.19 12.07 6.06
CA ASP A 643 0.04 12.86 6.48
C ASP A 643 0.45 14.08 7.31
N GLN A 644 1.45 13.92 8.20
CA GLN A 644 2.01 15.04 8.96
C GLN A 644 2.73 16.04 8.05
N ALA A 645 3.48 15.57 7.06
CA ALA A 645 4.16 16.45 6.13
C ALA A 645 3.17 17.19 5.22
N MET A 646 2.09 16.54 4.78
CA MET A 646 0.99 17.22 4.06
C MET A 646 0.38 18.34 4.91
N ILE A 647 0.13 18.09 6.21
CA ILE A 647 -0.36 19.10 7.15
C ILE A 647 0.60 20.30 7.20
N LEU A 648 1.90 20.06 7.45
CA LEU A 648 2.88 21.12 7.60
C LEU A 648 3.04 21.96 6.32
N VAL A 649 3.12 21.31 5.16
CA VAL A 649 3.33 21.99 3.87
C VAL A 649 2.08 22.81 3.48
N ALA A 650 0.87 22.29 3.70
CA ALA A 650 -0.37 23.04 3.48
C ALA A 650 -0.46 24.26 4.41
N LEU A 651 -0.10 24.12 5.69
CA LEU A 651 -0.02 25.23 6.63
C LEU A 651 1.01 26.27 6.20
N ALA A 652 2.19 25.85 5.73
CA ALA A 652 3.20 26.78 5.25
C ALA A 652 2.73 27.56 4.02
N ASN A 653 2.14 26.90 3.02
CA ASN A 653 1.59 27.59 1.85
C ASN A 653 0.48 28.58 2.24
N HIS A 654 -0.36 28.24 3.23
CA HIS A 654 -1.43 29.11 3.71
C HIS A 654 -0.89 30.31 4.54
N LEU A 655 0.02 30.07 5.48
CA LEU A 655 0.55 31.08 6.42
C LEU A 655 1.64 31.95 5.81
N LYS A 656 2.32 31.46 4.76
CA LYS A 656 3.42 32.13 4.07
C LYS A 656 3.18 32.09 2.56
N ASP A 657 2.17 32.84 2.11
CA ASP A 657 1.86 33.18 0.71
C ASP A 657 2.50 32.22 -0.32
N HIS A 658 2.01 30.97 -0.36
CA HIS A 658 2.40 29.96 -1.36
C HIS A 658 3.91 29.63 -1.39
N ALA A 659 4.60 29.63 -0.24
CA ALA A 659 6.06 29.53 -0.15
C ALA A 659 6.65 28.30 -0.87
N VAL A 660 6.15 27.09 -0.58
CA VAL A 660 6.66 25.86 -1.19
C VAL A 660 6.30 25.81 -2.67
N GLN A 661 5.08 26.20 -3.03
CA GLN A 661 4.62 26.23 -4.42
C GLN A 661 5.46 27.19 -5.29
N LYS A 662 5.88 28.33 -4.75
CA LYS A 662 6.75 29.29 -5.45
C LYS A 662 8.10 28.70 -5.81
N TYR A 663 8.73 27.95 -4.90
CA TYR A 663 10.01 27.29 -5.18
C TYR A 663 9.85 26.23 -6.28
N PHE A 664 8.82 25.40 -6.20
CA PHE A 664 8.54 24.39 -7.23
C PHE A 664 8.32 25.01 -8.60
N ALA A 665 7.48 26.06 -8.69
CA ALA A 665 7.19 26.73 -9.95
C ALA A 665 8.42 27.43 -10.55
N GLN A 666 9.39 27.88 -9.75
CA GLN A 666 10.61 28.54 -10.27
C GLN A 666 11.58 27.59 -10.97
N ASP A 667 11.45 26.28 -10.75
CA ASP A 667 12.37 25.30 -11.30
C ASP A 667 12.26 25.20 -12.83
N PRO A 668 13.38 25.16 -13.58
CA PRO A 668 13.36 25.05 -15.04
C PRO A 668 12.61 23.82 -15.59
N ILE A 669 12.58 22.70 -14.86
CA ILE A 669 11.80 21.51 -15.23
C ILE A 669 10.32 21.87 -15.24
N ILE A 670 9.85 22.54 -14.21
CA ILE A 670 8.44 22.86 -14.02
C ILE A 670 8.01 24.03 -14.92
N GLN A 671 8.86 25.05 -15.10
CA GLN A 671 8.59 26.17 -16.02
C GLN A 671 8.23 25.70 -17.43
N ARG A 672 8.84 24.61 -17.91
CA ARG A 672 8.54 24.02 -19.22
C ARG A 672 7.14 23.44 -19.33
N THR A 673 6.56 22.97 -18.21
CA THR A 673 5.24 22.30 -18.21
C THR A 673 4.11 23.16 -17.67
N LEU A 674 4.38 24.32 -17.07
CA LEU A 674 3.35 25.29 -16.68
C LEU A 674 2.36 25.65 -17.79
N PRO A 675 2.75 25.77 -19.09
CA PRO A 675 1.80 25.98 -20.17
C PRO A 675 0.76 24.87 -20.30
N LEU A 676 1.11 23.60 -20.01
CA LEU A 676 0.20 22.45 -20.12
C LEU A 676 -1.01 22.59 -19.20
N LEU A 677 -0.79 23.12 -17.99
CA LEU A 677 -1.85 23.36 -17.01
C LEU A 677 -2.91 24.35 -17.50
N LYS A 678 -2.54 25.31 -18.36
CA LYS A 678 -3.45 26.38 -18.80
C LYS A 678 -4.40 25.97 -19.92
N ILE A 679 -4.12 24.85 -20.58
CA ILE A 679 -4.80 24.44 -21.81
C ILE A 679 -6.20 23.93 -21.51
N GLU A 680 -6.33 23.17 -20.41
CA GLU A 680 -7.56 22.46 -20.11
C GLU A 680 -8.66 23.44 -19.74
N LYS A 681 -9.89 23.12 -20.13
CA LYS A 681 -11.10 23.82 -19.70
C LYS A 681 -12.19 22.78 -19.52
N PHE A 682 -12.62 22.60 -18.29
CA PHE A 682 -13.71 21.71 -17.93
C PHE A 682 -14.62 22.37 -16.90
#